data_AF-A0A972TEN9-F1
#
_entry.id   AF-A0A972TEN9-F1
#
_cell.length_a   1.000
_cell.length_b   1.000
_cell.length_c   1.000
_cell.angle_alpha   90.00
_cell.angle_beta   90.00
_cell.angle_gamma   90.00
#
_symmetry.space_group_name_H-M   'P 1'
#
loop_
_entity.id
_entity.type
_entity.pdbx_description
1 polymer ?
#
loop_
_entity_poly.entity_id
_entity_poly.type
_entity_poly.pdbx_seq_one_letter_code
_entity_poly.pdbx_strand_id
1 'polypeptide(L)'
;MILILFILVSLACPLFGQELQFQQEQYPFPVIFYGVEPFMGFMSATCRYHHDFADIDNDNDQDMMVVTASGNYFFCENIGDFNEPGYIRIEEQVIIPPETGVPYAPAFCDMDNDDKDDILLCLGYGGIALYTNQGNIGEINFVLEDTMFQGIDIYQKPIIDLIDIDNDEDFDLFLGVGQYNMDGIICFYRNDGDPYNPNMQLITEFFCEINVGQNASPDFCDIDADGDYDLFIGCDAGTVWFYENIGDSVNYDFQYVTNNYFNIDVGNMSVPRFCDIDADGDFDLFVANESAGYGNSIEGDITFYENIGTPTNPQFSFITSQYLFMDMSSVTSPSAVDIDDDGLSEILVGIAGGQIVMLENSGTSTGPEFYFADTSYFNLTFPYGPELTLGDLDSDGDMDLVVSQGSFWSYVRSYRNIGSSSSPIFELWETIESSWDYIVDGVELVDIDGDNDLDLFYGYYQNIIKYWENIGDSTNPRFYLVSDNYLNQTYCPGETNPRFADLDHDGDFDLLIGRYKWNPGVYEHNLLEYWENIGDQYNPVFVPTDTIAEYPPTVNGMMRPCFSDIDNDGDLDIFCGEQGGALLFYRNLENPYQAQLTISIQGSDVILTWSDVANAVEYRIFYQNIPYFTPSGTPQVTVFPPDTSWTDYGALEEGKRYYRLVVEGE
;
A
#
# COMPACT_ATOMS: atom_id res chain seq x y z
N MET A 1 62.85 48.15 -27.94
CA MET A 1 61.48 48.63 -27.67
C MET A 1 60.87 47.62 -26.70
N ILE A 2 60.80 47.93 -25.39
CA ILE A 2 60.04 47.24 -24.29
C ILE A 2 60.39 45.72 -24.07
N LEU A 3 61.06 45.25 -23.00
CA LEU A 3 60.68 45.02 -21.57
C LEU A 3 59.58 43.92 -21.40
N ILE A 4 59.57 43.00 -20.41
CA ILE A 4 60.44 42.63 -19.25
C ILE A 4 60.21 41.11 -18.94
N LEU A 5 61.21 40.24 -18.75
CA LEU A 5 61.92 39.80 -17.51
C LEU A 5 61.13 38.91 -16.49
N PHE A 6 61.47 37.60 -16.44
CA PHE A 6 61.65 36.70 -15.26
C PHE A 6 60.59 36.55 -14.12
N ILE A 7 60.08 35.32 -13.87
CA ILE A 7 60.41 34.39 -12.73
C ILE A 7 59.45 33.17 -12.66
N LEU A 8 59.91 32.07 -12.03
CA LEU A 8 59.24 30.77 -11.86
C LEU A 8 57.92 30.81 -11.06
N VAL A 9 56.98 29.89 -11.38
CA VAL A 9 56.07 29.23 -10.41
C VAL A 9 55.92 27.73 -10.76
N SER A 10 55.69 26.92 -9.73
CA SER A 10 55.53 25.45 -9.60
C SER A 10 55.25 24.54 -10.80
N LEU A 11 55.83 23.33 -10.73
CA LEU A 11 55.23 22.10 -11.26
C LEU A 11 53.81 21.90 -10.68
N ALA A 12 52.82 21.80 -11.55
CA ALA A 12 51.54 21.17 -11.27
C ALA A 12 51.17 20.31 -12.49
N CYS A 13 50.87 19.04 -12.26
CA CYS A 13 50.40 18.13 -13.29
C CYS A 13 48.88 18.02 -13.16
N PRO A 14 48.09 18.41 -14.17
CA PRO A 14 46.75 17.88 -14.35
C PRO A 14 46.86 16.65 -15.26
N LEU A 15 46.55 15.47 -14.71
CA LEU A 15 46.13 14.35 -15.54
C LEU A 15 44.84 14.79 -16.25
N PHE A 16 44.85 14.81 -17.58
CA PHE A 16 43.61 14.64 -18.32
C PHE A 16 43.32 13.14 -18.35
N GLY A 17 42.35 12.71 -17.54
CA GLY A 17 41.65 11.47 -17.82
C GLY A 17 40.90 11.65 -19.14
N GLN A 18 41.11 10.74 -20.08
CA GLN A 18 40.38 10.73 -21.34
C GLN A 18 39.28 9.67 -21.20
N GLU A 19 38.04 10.13 -21.03
CA GLU A 19 36.88 9.25 -21.05
C GLU A 19 36.74 8.60 -22.43
N LEU A 20 36.49 7.29 -22.43
CA LEU A 20 36.18 6.50 -23.62
C LEU A 20 34.71 6.11 -23.53
N GLN A 21 33.84 6.93 -24.10
CA GLN A 21 32.47 6.51 -24.41
C GLN A 21 32.51 5.53 -25.58
N PHE A 22 31.82 4.40 -25.44
CA PHE A 22 31.58 3.43 -26.50
C PHE A 22 30.12 3.56 -26.94
N GLN A 23 29.86 3.69 -28.25
CA GLN A 23 28.51 3.50 -28.77
C GLN A 23 28.19 2.00 -28.79
N GLN A 24 27.02 1.64 -28.25
CA GLN A 24 26.47 0.29 -28.31
C GLN A 24 25.48 0.18 -29.48
N GLU A 25 25.41 -0.98 -30.12
CA GLU A 25 24.41 -1.25 -31.16
C GLU A 25 23.02 -1.36 -30.52
N GLN A 26 22.07 -0.54 -30.97
CA GLN A 26 20.68 -0.61 -30.50
C GLN A 26 19.97 -1.86 -31.02
N TYR A 27 19.23 -2.51 -30.13
CA TYR A 27 18.14 -3.44 -30.40
C TYR A 27 16.94 -3.00 -29.56
N PRO A 28 15.70 -3.22 -30.04
CA PRO A 28 14.58 -2.34 -29.70
C PRO A 28 13.91 -2.72 -28.38
N PHE A 29 14.23 -1.99 -27.31
CA PHE A 29 13.33 -1.59 -26.24
C PHE A 29 14.02 -0.47 -25.43
N PRO A 30 13.40 0.70 -25.21
CA PRO A 30 14.04 1.81 -24.47
C PRO A 30 13.93 1.63 -22.94
N VAL A 31 12.74 1.24 -22.47
CA VAL A 31 12.37 1.21 -21.04
C VAL A 31 12.36 -0.22 -20.46
N ILE A 32 12.76 -0.36 -19.20
CA ILE A 32 12.74 -1.63 -18.44
C ILE A 32 12.18 -1.38 -17.04
N PHE A 33 10.93 -1.79 -16.82
CA PHE A 33 10.29 -1.80 -15.51
C PHE A 33 10.81 -2.95 -14.62
N TYR A 34 11.00 -2.68 -13.33
CA TYR A 34 11.44 -3.66 -12.34
C TYR A 34 10.42 -3.80 -11.19
N GLY A 35 10.35 -5.01 -10.61
CA GLY A 35 9.49 -5.33 -9.47
C GLY A 35 8.14 -5.94 -9.85
N VAL A 36 7.62 -6.76 -8.92
CA VAL A 36 6.19 -7.03 -8.73
C VAL A 36 6.02 -7.19 -7.23
N GLU A 37 5.82 -6.06 -6.56
CA GLU A 37 5.28 -5.99 -5.21
C GLU A 37 3.83 -5.51 -5.37
N PRO A 38 2.81 -6.19 -4.79
CA PRO A 38 1.48 -5.61 -4.74
C PRO A 38 1.56 -4.37 -3.86
N PHE A 39 1.21 -3.20 -4.42
CA PHE A 39 1.37 -1.92 -3.71
C PHE A 39 0.57 -1.91 -2.39
N MET A 40 -0.55 -2.63 -2.37
CA MET A 40 -1.14 -3.18 -1.15
C MET A 40 -1.50 -4.65 -1.35
N GLY A 41 -0.96 -5.52 -0.49
CA GLY A 41 -1.23 -6.96 -0.50
C GLY A 41 -2.57 -7.31 0.15
N PHE A 42 -3.70 -7.04 -0.52
CA PHE A 42 -5.03 -7.40 -0.02
C PHE A 42 -5.16 -8.92 0.21
N MET A 43 -5.35 -9.33 1.47
CA MET A 43 -5.47 -10.74 1.85
C MET A 43 -6.90 -11.25 1.68
N SER A 44 -7.06 -12.38 0.99
CA SER A 44 -8.39 -12.96 0.74
C SER A 44 -9.01 -13.65 1.95
N ALA A 45 -10.30 -13.41 2.17
CA ALA A 45 -11.33 -14.35 2.60
C ALA A 45 -11.02 -15.27 3.80
N THR A 46 -11.75 -15.04 4.89
CA THR A 46 -11.86 -15.83 6.15
C THR A 46 -10.93 -15.43 7.31
N CYS A 47 -10.93 -14.13 7.64
CA CYS A 47 -10.36 -13.61 8.87
C CYS A 47 -11.42 -13.38 9.97
N ARG A 48 -11.01 -13.59 11.22
CA ARG A 48 -11.46 -12.85 12.42
C ARG A 48 -10.35 -11.84 12.68
N TYR A 49 -10.70 -10.58 12.87
CA TYR A 49 -9.73 -9.56 13.22
C TYR A 49 -9.76 -9.33 14.72
N HIS A 50 -8.59 -9.38 15.35
CA HIS A 50 -8.31 -8.82 16.67
C HIS A 50 -7.39 -7.64 16.44
N HIS A 51 -7.61 -6.55 17.17
CA HIS A 51 -6.87 -5.31 17.01
C HIS A 51 -6.71 -4.64 18.37
N ASP A 52 -5.74 -3.76 18.44
CA ASP A 52 -5.47 -2.91 19.59
C ASP A 52 -4.69 -1.68 19.10
N PHE A 53 -4.83 -0.56 19.80
CA PHE A 53 -4.19 0.72 19.48
C PHE A 53 -3.18 1.10 20.56
N ALA A 54 -2.09 1.76 20.17
CA ALA A 54 -1.04 2.24 21.06
C ALA A 54 -0.08 3.19 20.31
N ASP A 55 0.74 3.93 21.05
CA ASP A 55 1.86 4.70 20.49
C ASP A 55 3.08 3.75 20.39
N ILE A 56 3.20 2.97 19.30
CA ILE A 56 4.21 1.89 19.23
C ILE A 56 5.60 2.41 18.86
N ASP A 57 5.66 3.57 18.21
CA ASP A 57 6.90 4.22 17.77
C ASP A 57 7.34 5.38 18.70
N ASN A 58 6.45 5.88 19.58
CA ASN A 58 6.64 6.95 20.57
C ASN A 58 6.57 8.39 20.03
N ASP A 59 5.82 8.65 18.95
CA ASP A 59 5.62 9.98 18.37
C ASP A 59 4.42 10.77 18.92
N ASN A 60 3.57 10.13 19.76
CA ASN A 60 2.35 10.64 20.41
C ASN A 60 1.06 10.61 19.55
N ASP A 61 0.94 9.73 18.57
CA ASP A 61 -0.36 9.36 17.99
C ASP A 61 -0.81 7.91 18.37
N GLN A 62 -1.71 7.29 17.61
CA GLN A 62 -2.27 5.97 17.87
C GLN A 62 -2.09 5.04 16.67
N ASP A 63 -0.98 4.31 16.67
CA ASP A 63 -0.73 3.16 15.80
C ASP A 63 -1.71 2.01 16.09
N MET A 64 -1.71 1.00 15.22
CA MET A 64 -2.58 -0.17 15.35
C MET A 64 -1.84 -1.48 15.06
N MET A 65 -2.00 -2.48 15.94
CA MET A 65 -1.62 -3.87 15.63
C MET A 65 -2.86 -4.69 15.31
N VAL A 66 -2.79 -5.47 14.23
CA VAL A 66 -3.88 -6.30 13.74
C VAL A 66 -3.45 -7.77 13.67
N VAL A 67 -4.28 -8.67 14.18
CA VAL A 67 -4.06 -10.12 14.15
C VAL A 67 -5.27 -10.85 13.54
N THR A 68 -5.01 -11.79 12.63
CA THR A 68 -6.03 -12.55 11.91
C THR A 68 -6.36 -13.89 12.57
N ALA A 69 -7.51 -14.49 12.21
CA ALA A 69 -7.91 -15.84 12.66
C ALA A 69 -6.89 -16.96 12.39
N SER A 70 -6.04 -16.78 11.36
CA SER A 70 -4.95 -17.71 11.02
C SER A 70 -3.64 -17.42 11.76
N GLY A 71 -3.59 -16.35 12.55
CA GLY A 71 -2.40 -15.82 13.21
C GLY A 71 -1.36 -15.26 12.26
N ASN A 72 -1.82 -14.67 11.15
CA ASN A 72 -1.03 -13.62 10.53
C ASN A 72 -1.24 -12.36 11.37
N TYR A 73 -0.27 -11.47 11.40
CA TYR A 73 -0.39 -10.18 12.05
C TYR A 73 0.37 -9.14 11.23
N PHE A 74 0.01 -7.88 11.42
CA PHE A 74 0.68 -6.74 10.83
C PHE A 74 0.52 -5.54 11.77
N PHE A 75 1.47 -4.62 11.68
CA PHE A 75 1.40 -3.32 12.34
C PHE A 75 1.04 -2.29 11.28
N CYS A 76 0.31 -1.29 11.71
CA CYS A 76 -0.10 -0.13 10.94
C CYS A 76 0.42 1.09 11.69
N GLU A 77 1.43 1.74 11.11
CA GLU A 77 1.95 3.04 11.54
C GLU A 77 0.88 4.08 11.19
N ASN A 78 0.49 4.91 12.14
CA ASN A 78 -0.30 6.10 11.80
C ASN A 78 0.65 7.19 11.30
N ILE A 79 0.27 7.81 10.20
CA ILE A 79 1.03 8.87 9.51
C ILE A 79 0.13 10.04 9.12
N GLY A 80 -1.13 10.02 9.58
CA GLY A 80 -2.10 11.08 9.35
C GLY A 80 -1.84 12.30 10.25
N ASP A 81 -2.87 13.14 10.40
CA ASP A 81 -2.90 14.11 11.49
C ASP A 81 -4.03 13.80 12.46
N PHE A 82 -4.00 14.41 13.65
CA PHE A 82 -5.00 14.16 14.69
C PHE A 82 -6.44 14.20 14.18
N ASN A 83 -6.83 15.06 13.23
CA ASN A 83 -8.23 15.12 12.77
C ASN A 83 -8.57 14.05 11.72
N GLU A 84 -7.57 13.49 11.04
CA GLU A 84 -7.69 12.60 9.88
C GLU A 84 -6.58 11.52 9.97
N PRO A 85 -6.77 10.48 10.83
CA PRO A 85 -5.80 9.40 11.02
C PRO A 85 -5.64 8.56 9.75
N GLY A 86 -4.40 8.24 9.38
CA GLY A 86 -4.04 7.61 8.11
C GLY A 86 -2.99 6.51 8.31
N TYR A 87 -3.33 5.27 7.97
CA TYR A 87 -2.52 4.11 8.33
C TYR A 87 -1.70 3.52 7.18
N ILE A 88 -0.39 3.36 7.38
CA ILE A 88 0.49 2.58 6.50
C ILE A 88 0.86 1.26 7.16
N ARG A 89 0.71 0.16 6.42
CA ARG A 89 1.12 -1.17 6.89
C ARG A 89 2.64 -1.33 6.86
N ILE A 90 3.21 -1.67 8.01
CA ILE A 90 4.61 -2.06 8.14
C ILE A 90 4.78 -3.50 7.61
N GLU A 91 5.52 -3.63 6.50
CA GLU A 91 5.83 -4.92 5.87
C GLU A 91 7.03 -5.65 6.50
N GLU A 92 7.84 -4.97 7.32
CA GLU A 92 8.90 -5.63 8.09
C GLU A 92 8.34 -6.49 9.24
N GLN A 93 9.02 -7.60 9.55
CA GLN A 93 8.65 -8.46 10.68
C GLN A 93 9.10 -7.84 12.01
N VAL A 94 8.28 -6.92 12.52
CA VAL A 94 8.49 -6.18 13.78
C VAL A 94 8.65 -7.10 15.00
N ILE A 95 7.82 -8.14 15.11
CA ILE A 95 7.97 -9.21 16.12
C ILE A 95 8.24 -10.55 15.46
N ILE A 96 8.71 -11.52 16.25
CA ILE A 96 8.75 -12.93 15.85
C ILE A 96 7.95 -13.73 16.89
N PRO A 97 6.78 -14.31 16.52
CA PRO A 97 5.99 -15.15 17.41
C PRO A 97 6.79 -16.36 17.94
N PRO A 98 6.51 -16.85 19.16
CA PRO A 98 7.22 -18.01 19.70
C PRO A 98 6.91 -19.26 18.87
N GLU A 99 7.89 -20.16 18.68
CA GLU A 99 7.76 -21.38 17.82
C GLU A 99 6.55 -22.28 18.14
N THR A 100 5.93 -22.12 19.31
CA THR A 100 4.81 -22.94 19.82
C THR A 100 3.44 -22.25 19.77
N GLY A 101 3.34 -21.02 19.25
CA GLY A 101 2.10 -20.23 19.25
C GLY A 101 1.72 -19.70 17.87
N VAL A 102 0.43 -19.82 17.53
CA VAL A 102 -0.19 -18.99 16.47
C VAL A 102 -0.69 -17.73 17.20
N PRO A 103 -0.25 -16.51 16.86
CA PRO A 103 -0.72 -15.31 17.55
C PRO A 103 -2.22 -15.14 17.35
N TYR A 104 -2.90 -14.50 18.31
CA TYR A 104 -4.35 -14.45 18.33
C TYR A 104 -4.94 -13.08 18.63
N ALA A 105 -4.67 -12.55 19.83
CA ALA A 105 -5.12 -11.22 20.26
C ALA A 105 -3.90 -10.45 20.78
N PRO A 106 -3.63 -9.22 20.30
CA PRO A 106 -2.75 -8.30 21.00
C PRO A 106 -3.51 -7.63 22.16
N ALA A 107 -2.75 -7.14 23.14
CA ALA A 107 -3.07 -5.93 23.87
C ALA A 107 -1.77 -5.15 24.10
N PHE A 108 -1.88 -3.84 24.17
CA PHE A 108 -0.80 -2.92 24.52
C PHE A 108 -0.94 -2.39 25.95
N CYS A 109 0.19 -2.17 26.61
CA CYS A 109 0.31 -1.35 27.81
C CYS A 109 1.78 -1.10 28.16
N ASP A 110 2.08 0.02 28.81
CA ASP A 110 3.37 0.22 29.51
C ASP A 110 3.50 -0.72 30.72
N MET A 111 3.85 -1.98 30.45
CA MET A 111 3.88 -3.05 31.45
C MET A 111 5.04 -2.87 32.44
N ASP A 112 6.18 -2.30 32.02
CA ASP A 112 7.36 -2.09 32.88
C ASP A 112 7.59 -0.65 33.37
N ASN A 113 6.66 0.28 33.07
CA ASN A 113 6.63 1.67 33.54
C ASN A 113 7.89 2.46 33.13
N ASP A 114 8.16 2.45 31.81
CA ASP A 114 9.23 3.18 31.14
C ASP A 114 8.76 4.25 30.13
N ASP A 115 7.47 4.58 30.19
CA ASP A 115 6.72 5.52 29.33
C ASP A 115 6.58 5.04 27.87
N LYS A 116 6.54 3.72 27.60
CA LYS A 116 6.33 3.13 26.25
C LYS A 116 5.43 1.89 26.28
N ASP A 117 4.58 1.72 25.26
CA ASP A 117 3.66 0.58 25.21
C ASP A 117 4.34 -0.74 24.79
N ASP A 118 4.29 -1.74 25.67
CA ASP A 118 4.67 -3.14 25.45
C ASP A 118 3.52 -3.95 24.83
N ILE A 119 3.82 -5.14 24.26
CA ILE A 119 2.80 -6.05 23.71
C ILE A 119 2.62 -7.29 24.59
N LEU A 120 1.38 -7.54 25.03
CA LEU A 120 0.93 -8.85 25.49
C LEU A 120 0.18 -9.58 24.37
N LEU A 121 0.83 -10.56 23.76
CA LEU A 121 0.32 -11.32 22.63
C LEU A 121 -0.25 -12.68 23.08
N CYS A 122 -1.57 -12.83 23.02
CA CYS A 122 -2.24 -14.11 23.23
C CYS A 122 -1.91 -15.10 22.11
N LEU A 123 -1.57 -16.33 22.49
CA LEU A 123 -1.25 -17.43 21.60
C LEU A 123 -2.43 -18.41 21.55
N GLY A 124 -2.90 -18.76 20.35
CA GLY A 124 -4.12 -19.54 20.12
C GLY A 124 -4.15 -20.96 20.71
N TYR A 125 -3.03 -21.46 21.25
CA TYR A 125 -2.94 -22.72 22.00
C TYR A 125 -3.03 -22.58 23.52
N GLY A 126 -3.09 -21.36 24.07
CA GLY A 126 -3.24 -21.10 25.50
C GLY A 126 -2.06 -20.40 26.19
N GLY A 127 -1.22 -19.65 25.48
CA GLY A 127 -0.13 -18.88 26.10
C GLY A 127 -0.36 -17.37 26.01
N ILE A 128 0.36 -16.60 26.82
CA ILE A 128 0.56 -15.15 26.64
C ILE A 128 2.06 -14.93 26.48
N ALA A 129 2.48 -14.25 25.43
CA ALA A 129 3.85 -13.80 25.25
C ALA A 129 3.95 -12.30 25.54
N LEU A 130 4.99 -11.87 26.25
CA LEU A 130 5.30 -10.47 26.52
C LEU A 130 6.48 -10.03 25.64
N TYR A 131 6.31 -8.92 24.92
CA TYR A 131 7.36 -8.24 24.18
C TYR A 131 7.53 -6.82 24.72
N THR A 132 8.74 -6.46 25.13
CA THR A 132 9.03 -5.10 25.61
C THR A 132 9.40 -4.14 24.48
N ASN A 133 8.93 -2.90 24.53
CA ASN A 133 9.27 -1.86 23.56
C ASN A 133 10.62 -1.22 23.88
N GLN A 134 11.66 -1.68 23.18
CA GLN A 134 13.03 -1.18 23.29
C GLN A 134 13.34 -0.18 22.15
N GLY A 135 12.29 0.43 21.59
CA GLY A 135 12.34 1.48 20.59
C GLY A 135 12.90 2.82 21.09
N ASN A 136 13.16 3.69 20.14
CA ASN A 136 13.26 5.14 20.34
C ASN A 136 12.11 5.78 19.57
N ILE A 137 11.85 7.08 19.78
CA ILE A 137 10.92 7.87 18.95
C ILE A 137 11.25 7.67 17.47
N GLY A 138 10.29 7.22 16.64
CA GLY A 138 10.54 6.90 15.22
C GLY A 138 11.16 5.51 14.96
N GLU A 139 11.25 4.63 15.95
CA GLU A 139 11.92 3.33 15.84
C GLU A 139 11.18 2.22 16.61
N ILE A 140 10.35 1.45 15.91
CA ILE A 140 9.62 0.31 16.50
C ILE A 140 10.56 -0.89 16.72
N ASN A 141 10.74 -1.33 17.97
CA ASN A 141 11.68 -2.40 18.31
C ASN A 141 11.21 -3.24 19.52
N PHE A 142 10.40 -4.27 19.23
CA PHE A 142 9.84 -5.16 20.24
C PHE A 142 10.71 -6.40 20.53
N VAL A 143 11.03 -6.64 21.81
CA VAL A 143 11.89 -7.74 22.26
C VAL A 143 11.12 -8.73 23.13
N LEU A 144 11.05 -9.99 22.70
CA LEU A 144 10.42 -11.09 23.43
C LEU A 144 11.11 -11.35 24.78
N GLU A 145 10.42 -11.09 25.90
CA GLU A 145 10.91 -11.34 27.26
C GLU A 145 10.37 -12.65 27.84
N ASP A 146 9.06 -12.92 27.71
CA ASP A 146 8.43 -14.18 28.17
C ASP A 146 7.49 -14.77 27.11
N THR A 147 7.40 -16.08 27.05
CA THR A 147 6.50 -16.84 26.14
C THR A 147 5.30 -17.44 26.86
N MET A 148 5.32 -17.42 28.20
CA MET A 148 4.30 -17.95 29.10
C MET A 148 4.20 -17.00 30.29
N PHE A 149 3.83 -15.74 30.03
CA PHE A 149 3.81 -14.63 30.99
C PHE A 149 3.24 -15.06 32.35
N GLN A 150 4.06 -14.94 33.40
CA GLN A 150 3.74 -15.33 34.78
C GLN A 150 3.27 -16.79 34.98
N GLY A 151 3.58 -17.68 34.02
CA GLY A 151 3.14 -19.07 34.02
C GLY A 151 1.65 -19.26 33.68
N ILE A 152 1.01 -18.27 33.06
CA ILE A 152 -0.40 -18.30 32.67
C ILE A 152 -0.56 -19.17 31.42
N ASP A 153 -1.14 -20.36 31.61
CA ASP A 153 -1.54 -21.31 30.57
C ASP A 153 -3.09 -21.36 30.55
N ILE A 154 -3.68 -20.82 29.49
CA ILE A 154 -5.09 -20.42 29.39
C ILE A 154 -5.85 -21.22 28.32
N TYR A 155 -7.16 -20.97 28.23
CA TYR A 155 -8.01 -21.62 27.24
C TYR A 155 -7.57 -21.24 25.80
N GLN A 156 -7.96 -22.05 24.82
CA GLN A 156 -7.71 -21.71 23.42
C GLN A 156 -8.45 -20.43 23.03
N LYS A 157 -7.75 -19.55 22.31
CA LYS A 157 -8.31 -18.34 21.70
C LYS A 157 -8.96 -17.36 22.71
N PRO A 158 -8.25 -16.95 23.78
CA PRO A 158 -8.72 -15.92 24.69
C PRO A 158 -8.57 -14.54 24.05
N ILE A 159 -9.25 -13.54 24.62
CA ILE A 159 -9.02 -12.12 24.38
C ILE A 159 -8.57 -11.52 25.71
N ILE A 160 -7.66 -10.55 25.63
CA ILE A 160 -6.96 -9.99 26.77
C ILE A 160 -7.22 -8.49 26.83
N ASP A 161 -7.20 -7.97 28.06
CA ASP A 161 -7.27 -6.56 28.37
C ASP A 161 -6.53 -6.31 29.69
N LEU A 162 -5.88 -5.15 29.82
CA LEU A 162 -5.02 -4.77 30.93
C LEU A 162 -5.33 -3.34 31.38
N ILE A 163 -5.81 -3.19 32.61
CA ILE A 163 -6.16 -1.90 33.21
C ILE A 163 -5.87 -1.89 34.72
N ASP A 164 -5.46 -0.75 35.27
CA ASP A 164 -5.31 -0.57 36.72
C ASP A 164 -6.72 -0.40 37.36
N ILE A 165 -7.34 -1.52 37.75
CA ILE A 165 -8.73 -1.56 38.26
C ILE A 165 -8.86 -1.18 39.75
N ASP A 166 -7.78 -1.24 40.53
CA ASP A 166 -7.79 -0.86 41.96
C ASP A 166 -6.94 0.37 42.33
N ASN A 167 -6.37 1.03 41.31
CA ASN A 167 -5.68 2.32 41.31
C ASN A 167 -4.44 2.31 42.21
N ASP A 168 -3.61 1.28 42.03
CA ASP A 168 -2.37 1.06 42.79
C ASP A 168 -1.06 1.27 41.99
N GLU A 169 -1.20 1.81 40.77
CA GLU A 169 -0.16 2.14 39.78
C GLU A 169 0.42 0.91 39.05
N ASP A 170 -0.28 -0.25 39.05
CA ASP A 170 0.08 -1.41 38.24
C ASP A 170 -1.09 -2.07 37.48
N PHE A 171 -0.81 -2.73 36.36
CA PHE A 171 -1.84 -3.24 35.45
C PHE A 171 -2.41 -4.59 35.89
N ASP A 172 -3.73 -4.67 35.92
CA ASP A 172 -4.52 -5.86 36.26
C ASP A 172 -5.04 -6.57 35.01
N LEU A 173 -5.07 -7.91 35.03
CA LEU A 173 -5.27 -8.73 33.85
C LEU A 173 -6.68 -9.32 33.76
N PHE A 174 -7.40 -8.95 32.69
CA PHE A 174 -8.72 -9.48 32.33
C PHE A 174 -8.64 -10.37 31.09
N LEU A 175 -9.34 -11.51 31.15
CA LEU A 175 -9.30 -12.51 30.08
C LEU A 175 -10.72 -12.94 29.68
N GLY A 176 -11.15 -12.48 28.51
CA GLY A 176 -12.34 -12.96 27.81
C GLY A 176 -12.14 -14.35 27.25
N VAL A 177 -13.02 -15.28 27.62
CA VAL A 177 -13.00 -16.68 27.15
C VAL A 177 -14.40 -17.16 26.78
N GLY A 178 -14.51 -18.25 26.02
CA GLY A 178 -15.82 -18.89 25.75
C GLY A 178 -15.95 -19.58 24.40
N GLN A 179 -15.02 -20.45 24.03
CA GLN A 179 -15.00 -21.11 22.72
C GLN A 179 -16.06 -22.22 22.58
N TYR A 180 -16.82 -22.22 21.48
CA TYR A 180 -17.69 -23.30 20.98
C TYR A 180 -18.48 -24.10 22.05
N ASN A 181 -19.67 -23.63 22.40
CA ASN A 181 -20.57 -24.19 23.43
C ASN A 181 -20.04 -24.12 24.87
N MET A 182 -19.00 -23.32 25.12
CA MET A 182 -18.62 -22.87 26.46
C MET A 182 -19.24 -21.50 26.74
N ASP A 183 -19.52 -21.22 28.01
CA ASP A 183 -20.03 -19.91 28.44
C ASP A 183 -19.00 -18.80 28.13
N GLY A 184 -19.48 -17.67 27.61
CA GLY A 184 -18.69 -16.46 27.34
C GLY A 184 -18.46 -15.67 28.63
N ILE A 185 -17.31 -15.85 29.28
CA ILE A 185 -17.03 -15.36 30.63
C ILE A 185 -15.71 -14.58 30.69
N ILE A 186 -15.53 -13.79 31.74
CA ILE A 186 -14.29 -13.06 32.02
C ILE A 186 -13.61 -13.70 33.25
N CYS A 187 -12.34 -14.08 33.09
CA CYS A 187 -11.44 -14.40 34.18
C CYS A 187 -10.69 -13.13 34.61
N PHE A 188 -10.48 -12.94 35.91
CA PHE A 188 -9.77 -11.80 36.48
C PHE A 188 -8.57 -12.27 37.30
N TYR A 189 -7.40 -11.75 36.94
CA TYR A 189 -6.11 -11.95 37.59
C TYR A 189 -5.63 -10.60 38.11
N ARG A 190 -5.48 -10.49 39.44
CA ARG A 190 -4.91 -9.29 40.03
C ARG A 190 -3.40 -9.42 40.12
N ASN A 191 -2.67 -8.39 39.77
CA ASN A 191 -1.26 -8.24 40.03
C ASN A 191 -1.03 -7.97 41.54
N ASP A 192 -0.48 -8.95 42.26
CA ASP A 192 -0.08 -8.78 43.66
C ASP A 192 1.40 -8.28 43.72
N GLY A 193 1.82 -7.38 42.81
CA GLY A 193 3.21 -7.14 42.43
C GLY A 193 3.70 -5.68 42.56
N ASP A 194 4.41 -5.25 41.51
CA ASP A 194 4.67 -3.87 41.09
C ASP A 194 4.87 -3.88 39.54
N PRO A 195 4.80 -2.75 38.81
CA PRO A 195 4.90 -2.75 37.34
C PRO A 195 6.18 -3.41 36.84
N TYR A 196 7.31 -3.10 37.48
CA TYR A 196 8.62 -3.67 37.14
C TYR A 196 8.74 -5.18 37.46
N ASN A 197 7.82 -5.77 38.23
CA ASN A 197 7.86 -7.16 38.69
C ASN A 197 6.43 -7.72 38.85
N PRO A 198 5.65 -7.85 37.76
CA PRO A 198 4.25 -8.24 37.84
C PRO A 198 4.11 -9.65 38.43
N ASN A 199 3.03 -9.88 39.18
CA ASN A 199 2.76 -11.08 39.96
C ASN A 199 1.28 -11.45 39.89
N MET A 200 0.82 -11.78 38.69
CA MET A 200 -0.57 -12.11 38.37
C MET A 200 -1.12 -13.29 39.20
N GLN A 201 -2.15 -13.03 40.01
CA GLN A 201 -2.87 -14.00 40.84
C GLN A 201 -4.34 -14.10 40.40
N LEU A 202 -4.77 -15.29 39.97
CA LEU A 202 -6.17 -15.57 39.64
C LEU A 202 -7.08 -15.30 40.85
N ILE A 203 -7.92 -14.27 40.75
CA ILE A 203 -8.93 -13.92 41.76
C ILE A 203 -10.23 -14.67 41.51
N THR A 204 -10.70 -14.72 40.25
CA THR A 204 -11.92 -15.44 39.87
C THR A 204 -11.90 -15.85 38.39
N GLU A 205 -12.44 -17.04 38.10
CA GLU A 205 -12.72 -17.51 36.73
C GLU A 205 -14.05 -16.96 36.18
N PHE A 206 -14.80 -16.19 36.99
CA PHE A 206 -16.14 -15.72 36.67
C PHE A 206 -16.36 -14.32 37.28
N PHE A 207 -15.75 -13.32 36.67
CA PHE A 207 -15.82 -11.91 37.10
C PHE A 207 -17.27 -11.41 37.06
N CYS A 208 -17.70 -10.77 38.16
CA CYS A 208 -19.05 -10.24 38.38
C CYS A 208 -20.24 -11.19 38.06
N GLU A 209 -20.00 -12.52 38.02
CA GLU A 209 -20.95 -13.53 37.50
C GLU A 209 -21.44 -13.27 36.05
N ILE A 210 -20.66 -12.55 35.24
CA ILE A 210 -21.03 -12.15 33.88
C ILE A 210 -20.87 -13.31 32.89
N ASN A 211 -21.92 -13.55 32.10
CA ASN A 211 -21.93 -14.50 30.99
C ASN A 211 -22.63 -13.89 29.77
N VAL A 212 -21.88 -13.57 28.72
CA VAL A 212 -22.38 -12.97 27.46
C VAL A 212 -22.80 -14.00 26.40
N GLY A 213 -22.75 -15.30 26.73
CA GLY A 213 -23.16 -16.40 25.86
C GLY A 213 -21.98 -17.22 25.37
N GLN A 214 -21.24 -16.73 24.37
CA GLN A 214 -20.02 -17.35 23.83
C GLN A 214 -19.03 -16.24 23.45
N ASN A 215 -17.73 -16.58 23.47
CA ASN A 215 -16.61 -15.71 23.05
C ASN A 215 -16.63 -14.30 23.67
N ALA A 216 -16.49 -14.19 25.00
CA ALA A 216 -16.37 -12.87 25.63
C ALA A 216 -15.11 -12.13 25.15
N SER A 217 -15.26 -10.83 24.91
CA SER A 217 -14.20 -9.90 24.52
C SER A 217 -14.31 -8.64 25.39
N PRO A 218 -13.68 -8.60 26.59
CA PRO A 218 -13.71 -7.42 27.45
C PRO A 218 -12.97 -6.26 26.80
N ASP A 219 -13.43 -5.06 27.13
CA ASP A 219 -12.76 -3.78 26.91
C ASP A 219 -13.17 -2.83 28.05
N PHE A 220 -12.24 -2.10 28.65
CA PHE A 220 -12.49 -1.14 29.74
C PHE A 220 -12.21 0.30 29.32
N CYS A 221 -13.15 1.23 29.59
CA CYS A 221 -13.07 2.61 29.11
C CYS A 221 -13.83 3.57 30.05
N ASP A 222 -13.29 4.77 30.35
CA ASP A 222 -14.00 5.85 31.09
C ASP A 222 -14.91 6.63 30.13
N ILE A 223 -16.00 5.97 29.73
CA ILE A 223 -16.85 6.38 28.59
C ILE A 223 -17.86 7.51 28.92
N ASP A 224 -17.97 7.92 30.18
CA ASP A 224 -18.70 9.12 30.59
C ASP A 224 -17.85 10.17 31.36
N ALA A 225 -16.52 9.97 31.36
CA ALA A 225 -15.51 10.88 31.90
C ALA A 225 -15.73 11.28 33.37
N ASP A 226 -16.12 10.28 34.17
CA ASP A 226 -16.39 10.34 35.61
C ASP A 226 -15.12 10.05 36.44
N GLY A 227 -14.15 9.34 35.83
CA GLY A 227 -12.85 9.02 36.41
C GLY A 227 -12.72 7.57 36.90
N ASP A 228 -13.59 6.67 36.43
CA ASP A 228 -13.45 5.23 36.61
C ASP A 228 -13.80 4.43 35.33
N TYR A 229 -13.42 3.15 35.30
CA TYR A 229 -13.56 2.32 34.09
C TYR A 229 -14.92 1.63 34.02
N ASP A 230 -15.66 1.90 32.94
CA ASP A 230 -16.81 1.10 32.51
C ASP A 230 -16.38 -0.17 31.77
N LEU A 231 -17.27 -1.18 31.73
CA LEU A 231 -16.99 -2.48 31.11
C LEU A 231 -17.85 -2.75 29.88
N PHE A 232 -17.19 -2.86 28.74
CA PHE A 232 -17.75 -3.30 27.46
C PHE A 232 -17.35 -4.75 27.17
N ILE A 233 -18.26 -5.51 26.55
CA ILE A 233 -18.02 -6.93 26.29
C ILE A 233 -18.60 -7.34 24.94
N GLY A 234 -17.71 -7.60 23.98
CA GLY A 234 -18.04 -8.26 22.72
C GLY A 234 -18.41 -9.73 22.91
N CYS A 235 -19.17 -10.30 21.97
CA CYS A 235 -19.66 -11.66 22.05
C CYS A 235 -19.89 -12.31 20.67
N ASP A 236 -20.03 -13.63 20.65
CA ASP A 236 -20.29 -14.44 19.45
C ASP A 236 -21.47 -13.95 18.61
N ALA A 237 -22.47 -13.29 19.23
CA ALA A 237 -23.66 -12.78 18.57
C ALA A 237 -23.48 -11.41 17.89
N GLY A 238 -22.26 -10.89 17.76
CA GLY A 238 -21.95 -9.63 17.07
C GLY A 238 -22.37 -8.34 17.79
N THR A 239 -22.98 -8.46 18.97
CA THR A 239 -23.47 -7.32 19.77
C THR A 239 -22.48 -6.97 20.89
N VAL A 240 -22.43 -5.70 21.29
CA VAL A 240 -21.62 -5.24 22.43
C VAL A 240 -22.52 -5.14 23.67
N TRP A 241 -22.12 -5.78 24.76
CA TRP A 241 -22.74 -5.61 26.09
C TRP A 241 -22.04 -4.47 26.83
N PHE A 242 -22.79 -3.76 27.68
CA PHE A 242 -22.30 -2.62 28.44
C PHE A 242 -22.76 -2.73 29.91
N TYR A 243 -21.79 -2.57 30.81
CA TYR A 243 -21.97 -2.50 32.26
C TYR A 243 -21.36 -1.19 32.77
N GLU A 244 -22.22 -0.32 33.29
CA GLU A 244 -21.86 0.96 33.91
C GLU A 244 -21.30 0.69 35.32
N ASN A 245 -20.10 1.17 35.62
CA ASN A 245 -19.52 1.17 36.95
C ASN A 245 -20.10 2.34 37.76
N ILE A 246 -21.16 2.07 38.52
CA ILE A 246 -21.79 3.11 39.36
C ILE A 246 -21.04 3.38 40.68
N GLY A 247 -19.74 3.06 40.71
CA GLY A 247 -18.92 2.87 41.90
C GLY A 247 -17.97 4.03 42.20
N ASP A 248 -16.68 3.70 42.29
CA ASP A 248 -15.54 4.59 42.14
C ASP A 248 -14.34 3.76 41.63
N SER A 249 -13.26 4.42 41.17
CA SER A 249 -12.04 3.81 40.61
C SER A 249 -11.22 2.91 41.54
N VAL A 250 -11.76 2.52 42.69
CA VAL A 250 -11.16 1.57 43.64
C VAL A 250 -12.20 0.55 44.15
N ASN A 251 -13.49 0.91 44.11
CA ASN A 251 -14.61 0.12 44.63
C ASN A 251 -15.68 -0.06 43.55
N TYR A 252 -15.28 -0.56 42.39
CA TYR A 252 -16.13 -0.78 41.23
C TYR A 252 -17.44 -1.56 41.56
N ASP A 253 -18.55 -1.14 40.95
CA ASP A 253 -19.89 -1.75 41.07
C ASP A 253 -20.56 -1.83 39.68
N PHE A 254 -20.03 -2.70 38.82
CA PHE A 254 -20.54 -2.94 37.46
C PHE A 254 -22.02 -3.37 37.44
N GLN A 255 -22.88 -2.50 36.91
CA GLN A 255 -24.31 -2.73 36.74
C GLN A 255 -24.66 -2.91 35.26
N TYR A 256 -25.36 -4.00 34.94
CA TYR A 256 -25.82 -4.27 33.57
C TYR A 256 -26.75 -3.16 33.06
N VAL A 257 -26.36 -2.51 31.96
CA VAL A 257 -27.19 -1.52 31.27
C VAL A 257 -27.88 -2.14 30.05
N THR A 258 -27.10 -2.76 29.15
CA THR A 258 -27.61 -3.33 27.90
C THR A 258 -26.72 -4.46 27.37
N ASN A 259 -27.29 -5.35 26.56
CA ASN A 259 -26.59 -6.38 25.80
C ASN A 259 -26.46 -6.03 24.31
N ASN A 260 -26.80 -4.80 23.96
CA ASN A 260 -26.70 -4.24 22.62
C ASN A 260 -26.50 -2.72 22.75
N TYR A 261 -25.27 -2.32 23.06
CA TYR A 261 -24.83 -0.93 23.17
C TYR A 261 -25.01 -0.23 21.81
N PHE A 262 -25.62 0.96 21.83
CA PHE A 262 -25.99 1.76 20.64
C PHE A 262 -26.74 1.05 19.48
N ASN A 263 -27.25 -0.18 19.67
CA ASN A 263 -27.78 -1.07 18.63
C ASN A 263 -26.70 -1.64 17.67
N ILE A 264 -25.44 -1.70 18.11
CA ILE A 264 -24.30 -2.25 17.37
C ILE A 264 -24.47 -3.77 17.20
N ASP A 265 -24.48 -4.20 15.94
CA ASP A 265 -24.53 -5.61 15.54
C ASP A 265 -23.63 -5.80 14.31
N VAL A 266 -22.40 -6.27 14.54
CA VAL A 266 -21.41 -6.60 13.49
C VAL A 266 -21.56 -8.06 13.00
N GLY A 267 -22.70 -8.69 13.25
CA GLY A 267 -23.04 -10.04 12.79
C GLY A 267 -22.52 -11.16 13.69
N ASN A 268 -21.21 -11.41 13.70
CA ASN A 268 -20.61 -12.52 14.48
C ASN A 268 -19.31 -12.09 15.18
N MET A 269 -19.13 -12.55 16.42
CA MET A 269 -17.91 -12.36 17.23
C MET A 269 -17.41 -10.90 17.30
N SER A 270 -18.19 -10.01 17.90
CA SER A 270 -17.75 -8.64 18.20
C SER A 270 -16.53 -8.64 19.12
N VAL A 271 -15.57 -7.75 18.81
CA VAL A 271 -14.39 -7.42 19.61
C VAL A 271 -14.31 -5.89 19.64
N PRO A 272 -14.90 -5.23 20.66
CA PRO A 272 -14.82 -3.79 20.81
C PRO A 272 -13.42 -3.37 21.27
N ARG A 273 -12.97 -2.19 20.82
CA ARG A 273 -11.90 -1.36 21.35
C ARG A 273 -12.33 0.10 21.36
N PHE A 274 -12.00 0.83 22.42
CA PHE A 274 -12.13 2.29 22.48
C PHE A 274 -10.75 2.96 22.45
N CYS A 275 -10.61 4.00 21.63
CA CYS A 275 -9.48 4.92 21.64
C CYS A 275 -9.95 6.31 21.21
N ASP A 276 -9.23 7.35 21.63
CA ASP A 276 -9.44 8.75 21.21
C ASP A 276 -8.66 8.92 19.90
N ILE A 277 -9.24 8.47 18.77
CA ILE A 277 -8.46 8.34 17.53
C ILE A 277 -8.21 9.69 16.87
N ASP A 278 -9.11 10.67 17.09
CA ASP A 278 -8.97 12.00 16.52
C ASP A 278 -8.37 13.07 17.48
N ALA A 279 -8.00 12.64 18.70
CA ALA A 279 -7.49 13.49 19.78
C ALA A 279 -8.41 14.69 20.15
N ASP A 280 -9.71 14.60 19.88
CA ASP A 280 -10.78 15.46 20.38
C ASP A 280 -10.83 15.47 21.92
N GLY A 281 -10.40 14.37 22.54
CA GLY A 281 -10.41 14.13 23.97
C GLY A 281 -11.56 13.22 24.42
N ASP A 282 -12.20 12.52 23.48
CA ASP A 282 -13.34 11.64 23.69
C ASP A 282 -13.17 10.30 22.97
N PHE A 283 -13.84 9.24 23.45
CA PHE A 283 -13.53 7.88 23.01
C PHE A 283 -14.42 7.42 21.84
N ASP A 284 -13.78 7.09 20.72
CA ASP A 284 -14.35 6.40 19.58
C ASP A 284 -14.48 4.90 19.79
N LEU A 285 -15.20 4.21 18.90
CA LEU A 285 -15.48 2.78 19.02
C LEU A 285 -15.19 1.99 17.74
N PHE A 286 -14.21 1.10 17.85
CA PHE A 286 -13.83 0.13 16.83
C PHE A 286 -14.35 -1.25 17.23
N VAL A 287 -15.05 -1.95 16.34
CA VAL A 287 -15.65 -3.27 16.62
C VAL A 287 -15.30 -4.25 15.53
N ALA A 288 -14.36 -5.15 15.80
CA ALA A 288 -13.98 -6.20 14.86
C ALA A 288 -14.95 -7.38 14.88
N ASN A 289 -15.05 -8.10 13.75
CA ASN A 289 -15.94 -9.26 13.59
C ASN A 289 -15.24 -10.48 12.95
N GLU A 290 -15.85 -11.67 13.09
CA GLU A 290 -15.44 -12.87 12.34
C GLU A 290 -16.25 -13.01 11.04
N SER A 291 -15.56 -13.30 9.94
CA SER A 291 -16.17 -13.67 8.66
C SER A 291 -17.18 -14.81 8.84
N ALA A 292 -18.38 -14.68 8.26
CA ALA A 292 -19.47 -15.65 8.40
C ALA A 292 -19.29 -16.93 7.53
N GLY A 293 -18.16 -17.63 7.73
CA GLY A 293 -17.89 -19.04 7.43
C GLY A 293 -18.27 -19.60 6.06
N TYR A 294 -17.27 -19.89 5.21
CA TYR A 294 -17.34 -20.74 4.00
C TYR A 294 -18.65 -20.68 3.19
N GLY A 295 -18.82 -19.60 2.44
CA GLY A 295 -19.84 -19.50 1.38
C GLY A 295 -20.75 -18.28 1.45
N ASN A 296 -20.65 -17.46 2.48
CA ASN A 296 -21.15 -16.09 2.48
C ASN A 296 -20.02 -15.14 2.08
N SER A 297 -20.34 -14.12 1.28
CA SER A 297 -19.44 -13.07 0.82
C SER A 297 -19.38 -11.89 1.80
N ILE A 298 -19.21 -12.20 3.09
CA ILE A 298 -18.96 -11.19 4.13
C ILE A 298 -17.67 -11.61 4.81
N GLU A 299 -16.61 -10.90 4.49
CA GLU A 299 -15.32 -11.03 5.13
C GLU A 299 -15.43 -10.41 6.54
N GLY A 300 -14.56 -10.80 7.47
CA GLY A 300 -14.50 -10.12 8.76
C GLY A 300 -13.74 -8.81 8.57
N ASP A 301 -14.03 -7.79 9.36
CA ASP A 301 -13.26 -6.54 9.37
C ASP A 301 -13.44 -5.84 10.73
N ILE A 302 -12.95 -4.61 10.85
CA ILE A 302 -13.25 -3.64 11.90
C ILE A 302 -14.36 -2.70 11.39
N THR A 303 -15.40 -2.54 12.20
CA THR A 303 -16.41 -1.48 12.03
C THR A 303 -16.06 -0.29 12.92
N PHE A 304 -15.92 0.89 12.33
CA PHE A 304 -15.60 2.13 13.04
C PHE A 304 -16.85 3.00 13.26
N TYR A 305 -16.99 3.50 14.49
CA TYR A 305 -17.97 4.47 14.89
C TYR A 305 -17.29 5.68 15.56
N GLU A 306 -17.37 6.85 14.90
CA GLU A 306 -16.94 8.15 15.42
C GLU A 306 -17.89 8.61 16.54
N ASN A 307 -17.36 9.09 17.66
CA ASN A 307 -18.12 9.71 18.72
C ASN A 307 -18.31 11.22 18.45
N ILE A 308 -19.31 11.57 17.64
CA ILE A 308 -19.72 12.97 17.37
C ILE A 308 -20.38 13.69 18.58
N GLY A 309 -20.02 13.30 19.80
CA GLY A 309 -20.70 13.59 21.05
C GLY A 309 -19.95 14.61 21.92
N THR A 310 -19.50 14.10 23.07
CA THR A 310 -18.63 14.74 24.07
C THR A 310 -18.18 13.63 25.04
N PRO A 311 -17.05 13.77 25.76
CA PRO A 311 -16.56 12.74 26.70
C PRO A 311 -17.59 12.30 27.76
N THR A 312 -18.45 13.22 28.20
CA THR A 312 -19.48 12.95 29.24
C THR A 312 -20.85 12.53 28.69
N ASN A 313 -20.99 12.40 27.37
CA ASN A 313 -22.24 12.03 26.69
C ASN A 313 -21.90 11.55 25.26
N PRO A 314 -21.37 10.31 25.11
CA PRO A 314 -20.97 9.78 23.81
C PRO A 314 -22.18 9.63 22.88
N GLN A 315 -22.00 9.87 21.59
CA GLN A 315 -23.01 9.78 20.52
C GLN A 315 -22.42 9.15 19.25
N PHE A 316 -22.26 7.83 19.25
CA PHE A 316 -21.67 7.11 18.11
C PHE A 316 -22.43 7.28 16.77
N SER A 317 -21.67 7.69 15.75
CA SER A 317 -22.04 7.77 14.34
C SER A 317 -21.33 6.66 13.58
N PHE A 318 -22.03 5.92 12.72
CA PHE A 318 -21.41 4.89 11.88
C PHE A 318 -20.62 5.55 10.75
N ILE A 319 -19.32 5.20 10.64
CA ILE A 319 -18.45 5.67 9.56
C ILE A 319 -18.30 4.59 8.50
N THR A 320 -17.71 3.45 8.86
CA THR A 320 -17.47 2.33 7.95
C THR A 320 -17.62 0.99 8.67
N SER A 321 -18.11 -0.03 7.95
CA SER A 321 -18.02 -1.43 8.36
C SER A 321 -16.78 -2.13 7.80
N GLN A 322 -15.90 -1.36 7.17
CA GLN A 322 -14.72 -1.84 6.46
C GLN A 322 -13.51 -0.92 6.73
N TYR A 323 -13.01 -0.88 7.97
CA TYR A 323 -11.94 0.05 8.35
C TYR A 323 -10.56 -0.41 7.86
N LEU A 324 -10.28 -1.71 7.79
CA LEU A 324 -9.01 -2.25 7.27
C LEU A 324 -9.13 -2.90 5.88
N PHE A 325 -10.30 -3.43 5.54
CA PHE A 325 -10.51 -4.27 4.36
C PHE A 325 -11.51 -3.65 3.38
N MET A 326 -10.99 -2.78 2.51
CA MET A 326 -11.73 -2.38 1.32
C MET A 326 -11.76 -3.54 0.32
N ASP A 327 -12.90 -4.21 0.20
CA ASP A 327 -13.14 -5.19 -0.87
C ASP A 327 -13.28 -4.48 -2.22
N MET A 328 -12.14 -4.15 -2.82
CA MET A 328 -12.08 -3.56 -4.16
C MET A 328 -12.89 -4.39 -5.17
N SER A 329 -13.02 -5.71 -4.93
CA SER A 329 -13.80 -6.78 -5.61
C SER A 329 -13.62 -6.97 -7.12
N SER A 330 -13.21 -5.91 -7.81
CA SER A 330 -12.45 -5.86 -9.05
C SER A 330 -11.90 -4.43 -9.18
N VAL A 331 -10.57 -4.25 -9.25
CA VAL A 331 -9.99 -2.92 -9.48
C VAL A 331 -10.27 -2.52 -10.94
N THR A 332 -10.89 -1.36 -11.12
CA THR A 332 -10.98 -0.70 -12.43
C THR A 332 -9.78 0.23 -12.64
N SER A 333 -9.69 0.85 -13.82
CA SER A 333 -8.46 1.54 -14.22
C SER A 333 -8.05 2.63 -13.23
N PRO A 334 -6.83 2.55 -12.66
CA PRO A 334 -6.27 3.64 -11.88
C PRO A 334 -6.05 4.86 -12.78
N SER A 335 -6.12 6.04 -12.17
CA SER A 335 -5.65 7.30 -12.73
C SER A 335 -4.74 7.95 -11.71
N ALA A 336 -3.49 8.16 -12.09
CA ALA A 336 -2.54 8.94 -11.30
C ALA A 336 -2.67 10.41 -11.69
N VAL A 337 -2.91 11.29 -10.73
CA VAL A 337 -3.09 12.73 -10.96
C VAL A 337 -2.93 13.50 -9.66
N ASP A 338 -2.17 14.60 -9.70
CA ASP A 338 -2.21 15.70 -8.72
C ASP A 338 -3.59 16.34 -8.79
N ILE A 339 -4.51 15.91 -7.92
CA ILE A 339 -5.91 16.36 -7.94
C ILE A 339 -6.12 17.63 -7.11
N ASP A 340 -5.28 17.86 -6.10
CA ASP A 340 -5.48 18.93 -5.12
C ASP A 340 -4.52 20.14 -5.27
N ASP A 341 -3.56 20.10 -6.21
CA ASP A 341 -2.55 21.14 -6.52
C ASP A 341 -1.48 21.30 -5.41
N ASP A 342 -1.14 20.20 -4.71
CA ASP A 342 -0.03 20.16 -3.74
C ASP A 342 1.35 19.83 -4.38
N GLY A 343 1.35 19.19 -5.55
CA GLY A 343 2.55 18.79 -6.30
C GLY A 343 2.97 17.32 -6.16
N LEU A 344 2.17 16.49 -5.49
CA LEU A 344 2.23 15.03 -5.45
C LEU A 344 1.08 14.47 -6.32
N SER A 345 1.18 13.21 -6.74
CA SER A 345 0.12 12.56 -7.55
C SER A 345 -0.62 11.52 -6.72
N GLU A 346 -1.94 11.65 -6.65
CA GLU A 346 -2.87 10.71 -6.01
C GLU A 346 -3.21 9.59 -6.98
N ILE A 347 -3.60 8.41 -6.48
CA ILE A 347 -4.15 7.34 -7.32
C ILE A 347 -5.65 7.20 -7.09
N LEU A 348 -6.45 7.60 -8.09
CA LEU A 348 -7.89 7.39 -8.08
C LEU A 348 -8.27 6.07 -8.73
N VAL A 349 -9.14 5.30 -8.08
CA VAL A 349 -9.51 3.93 -8.47
C VAL A 349 -11.03 3.75 -8.38
N GLY A 350 -11.67 3.28 -9.46
CA GLY A 350 -13.05 2.81 -9.38
C GLY A 350 -13.14 1.38 -8.83
N ILE A 351 -14.13 1.10 -7.99
CA ILE A 351 -14.34 -0.23 -7.37
C ILE A 351 -15.64 -0.87 -7.81
N ALA A 352 -15.78 -2.20 -7.73
CA ALA A 352 -16.92 -2.91 -8.33
C ALA A 352 -18.30 -2.45 -7.82
N GLY A 353 -18.37 -1.95 -6.58
CA GLY A 353 -19.56 -1.33 -5.97
C GLY A 353 -20.03 -0.04 -6.66
N GLY A 354 -19.22 0.53 -7.55
CA GLY A 354 -19.51 1.73 -8.30
C GLY A 354 -19.10 3.03 -7.63
N GLN A 355 -18.29 2.99 -6.58
CA GLN A 355 -17.62 4.17 -6.04
C GLN A 355 -16.32 4.48 -6.79
N ILE A 356 -15.79 5.69 -6.56
CA ILE A 356 -14.41 6.07 -6.83
C ILE A 356 -13.75 6.28 -5.46
N VAL A 357 -12.57 5.68 -5.30
CA VAL A 357 -11.73 5.69 -4.11
C VAL A 357 -10.47 6.48 -4.43
N MET A 358 -9.96 7.25 -3.48
CA MET A 358 -8.67 7.93 -3.60
C MET A 358 -7.63 7.28 -2.69
N LEU A 359 -6.44 7.03 -3.26
CA LEU A 359 -5.21 6.84 -2.51
C LEU A 359 -4.47 8.17 -2.53
N GLU A 360 -4.38 8.81 -1.36
CA GLU A 360 -3.71 10.10 -1.19
C GLU A 360 -2.21 9.89 -1.01
N ASN A 361 -1.37 10.76 -1.58
CA ASN A 361 0.09 10.65 -1.52
C ASN A 361 0.66 11.62 -0.49
N SER A 362 0.76 11.21 0.77
CA SER A 362 1.27 12.05 1.86
C SER A 362 2.79 12.03 2.04
N GLY A 363 3.49 11.24 1.22
CA GLY A 363 4.93 11.04 1.32
C GLY A 363 5.74 12.23 0.81
N THR A 364 6.71 11.95 -0.05
CA THR A 364 7.51 12.99 -0.71
C THR A 364 7.56 12.77 -2.21
N SER A 365 7.85 13.85 -2.95
CA SER A 365 8.00 13.81 -4.40
C SER A 365 9.07 12.83 -4.91
N THR A 366 9.91 12.23 -4.04
CA THR A 366 10.96 11.23 -4.36
C THR A 366 10.82 9.91 -3.59
N GLY A 367 9.73 9.76 -2.86
CA GLY A 367 9.45 8.67 -1.94
C GLY A 367 7.97 8.76 -1.58
N PRO A 368 7.07 8.38 -2.51
CA PRO A 368 5.64 8.52 -2.32
C PRO A 368 5.12 7.45 -1.36
N GLU A 369 4.20 7.85 -0.52
CA GLU A 369 3.61 7.05 0.56
C GLU A 369 2.11 7.29 0.51
N PHE A 370 1.32 6.21 0.51
CA PHE A 370 -0.10 6.30 0.15
C PHE A 370 -1.02 5.65 1.17
N TYR A 371 -2.10 6.34 1.53
CA TYR A 371 -3.20 5.83 2.36
C TYR A 371 -4.57 6.06 1.71
N PHE A 372 -5.62 5.44 2.25
CA PHE A 372 -7.00 5.63 1.79
C PHE A 372 -7.63 6.88 2.42
N ALA A 373 -7.89 7.91 1.62
CA ALA A 373 -8.51 9.15 2.11
C ALA A 373 -10.04 9.05 2.25
N ASP A 374 -10.74 8.57 1.22
CA ASP A 374 -12.20 8.31 1.29
C ASP A 374 -12.67 7.29 0.22
N THR A 375 -13.67 6.49 0.60
CA THR A 375 -14.47 5.61 -0.29
C THR A 375 -15.52 6.34 -1.12
N SER A 376 -15.82 7.59 -0.76
CA SER A 376 -16.93 8.39 -1.27
C SER A 376 -16.49 9.81 -1.67
N TYR A 377 -15.21 10.03 -1.95
CA TYR A 377 -14.54 11.34 -2.06
C TYR A 377 -15.32 12.37 -2.92
N PHE A 378 -15.78 11.98 -4.11
CA PHE A 378 -16.57 12.86 -4.99
C PHE A 378 -18.09 12.83 -4.77
N ASN A 379 -18.57 12.01 -3.82
CA ASN A 379 -19.98 11.67 -3.60
C ASN A 379 -20.70 11.19 -4.88
N LEU A 380 -19.94 10.54 -5.77
CA LEU A 380 -20.42 9.92 -7.01
C LEU A 380 -20.56 8.40 -6.79
N THR A 381 -21.75 7.87 -7.08
CA THR A 381 -22.00 6.43 -7.09
C THR A 381 -22.60 6.00 -8.42
N PHE A 382 -21.97 5.00 -9.03
CA PHE A 382 -22.34 4.42 -10.30
C PHE A 382 -22.99 3.04 -10.11
N PRO A 383 -23.78 2.52 -11.08
CA PRO A 383 -24.40 1.19 -10.94
C PRO A 383 -23.47 -0.03 -10.85
N TYR A 384 -22.20 0.15 -11.23
CA TYR A 384 -21.10 -0.83 -11.36
C TYR A 384 -19.79 -0.02 -11.37
N GLY A 385 -18.65 -0.67 -11.13
CA GLY A 385 -17.34 -0.02 -11.18
C GLY A 385 -17.13 0.88 -12.42
N PRO A 386 -16.91 2.20 -12.23
CA PRO A 386 -16.57 3.10 -13.31
C PRO A 386 -15.09 2.91 -13.67
N GLU A 387 -14.72 3.10 -14.92
CA GLU A 387 -13.33 3.45 -15.24
C GLU A 387 -13.23 4.95 -15.38
N LEU A 388 -12.09 5.54 -15.00
CA LEU A 388 -11.92 6.98 -14.94
C LEU A 388 -10.59 7.46 -15.54
N THR A 389 -10.60 8.71 -15.97
CA THR A 389 -9.44 9.51 -16.38
C THR A 389 -9.77 10.97 -16.04
N LEU A 390 -8.76 11.78 -15.73
CA LEU A 390 -8.91 13.18 -15.39
C LEU A 390 -8.07 14.05 -16.33
N GLY A 391 -8.52 15.28 -16.54
CA GLY A 391 -7.81 16.28 -17.34
C GLY A 391 -8.61 17.58 -17.47
N ASP A 392 -7.92 18.72 -17.58
CA ASP A 392 -8.54 20.03 -17.77
C ASP A 392 -9.16 20.13 -19.18
N LEU A 393 -10.47 19.83 -19.32
CA LEU A 393 -11.17 19.83 -20.61
C LEU A 393 -11.60 21.23 -21.06
N ASP A 394 -11.51 22.22 -20.19
CA ASP A 394 -12.15 23.53 -20.34
C ASP A 394 -11.21 24.73 -20.07
N SER A 395 -9.94 24.42 -19.82
CA SER A 395 -8.82 25.34 -19.68
C SER A 395 -8.99 26.39 -18.57
N ASP A 396 -9.74 26.05 -17.51
CA ASP A 396 -9.89 26.92 -16.34
C ASP A 396 -8.89 26.60 -15.20
N GLY A 397 -8.17 25.48 -15.31
CA GLY A 397 -7.02 25.12 -14.49
C GLY A 397 -7.32 24.13 -13.36
N ASP A 398 -8.54 23.58 -13.28
CA ASP A 398 -8.81 22.39 -12.48
C ASP A 398 -9.10 21.15 -13.36
N MET A 399 -9.05 19.96 -12.77
CA MET A 399 -9.18 18.70 -13.50
C MET A 399 -10.65 18.28 -13.63
N ASP A 400 -11.13 18.14 -14.87
CA ASP A 400 -12.43 17.52 -15.16
C ASP A 400 -12.33 15.99 -15.13
N LEU A 401 -13.45 15.31 -14.87
CA LEU A 401 -13.53 13.85 -14.75
C LEU A 401 -14.28 13.24 -15.93
N VAL A 402 -13.67 12.29 -16.63
CA VAL A 402 -14.36 11.44 -17.61
C VAL A 402 -14.43 10.01 -17.11
N VAL A 403 -15.62 9.43 -17.10
CA VAL A 403 -15.85 8.04 -16.72
C VAL A 403 -16.46 7.22 -17.84
N SER A 404 -16.04 5.97 -17.96
CA SER A 404 -16.75 4.93 -18.72
C SER A 404 -17.36 3.88 -17.78
N GLN A 405 -18.41 3.20 -18.23
CA GLN A 405 -19.00 2.07 -17.51
C GLN A 405 -19.45 1.00 -18.49
N GLY A 406 -18.94 -0.23 -18.34
CA GLY A 406 -19.35 -1.42 -19.08
C GLY A 406 -20.43 -2.23 -18.36
N SER A 407 -21.59 -2.43 -19.00
CA SER A 407 -22.66 -3.31 -18.49
C SER A 407 -23.68 -3.66 -19.58
N PHE A 408 -24.88 -4.13 -19.21
CA PHE A 408 -26.03 -4.31 -20.11
C PHE A 408 -26.54 -3.00 -20.75
N TRP A 409 -26.21 -1.86 -20.14
CA TRP A 409 -26.40 -0.52 -20.69
C TRP A 409 -25.17 0.29 -20.29
N SER A 410 -24.33 0.57 -21.28
CA SER A 410 -23.01 1.16 -21.08
C SER A 410 -23.02 2.64 -21.44
N TYR A 411 -22.11 3.43 -20.87
CA TYR A 411 -21.95 4.84 -21.23
C TYR A 411 -20.51 5.34 -21.07
N VAL A 412 -20.23 6.48 -21.71
CA VAL A 412 -19.10 7.38 -21.39
C VAL A 412 -19.68 8.75 -21.05
N ARG A 413 -19.20 9.37 -19.97
CA ARG A 413 -19.68 10.66 -19.45
C ARG A 413 -18.54 11.54 -19.01
N SER A 414 -18.64 12.83 -19.30
CA SER A 414 -17.82 13.87 -18.68
C SER A 414 -18.58 14.54 -17.53
N TYR A 415 -17.84 14.89 -16.49
CA TYR A 415 -18.28 15.66 -15.34
C TYR A 415 -17.38 16.87 -15.23
N ARG A 416 -18.00 18.05 -15.16
CA ARG A 416 -17.25 19.29 -14.95
C ARG A 416 -16.90 19.42 -13.47
N ASN A 417 -15.68 19.78 -13.12
CA ASN A 417 -15.41 20.32 -11.81
C ASN A 417 -16.06 21.72 -11.68
N ILE A 418 -16.79 21.92 -10.58
CA ILE A 418 -17.44 23.19 -10.22
C ILE A 418 -17.00 23.67 -8.82
N GLY A 419 -15.99 23.02 -8.25
CA GLY A 419 -15.37 23.32 -6.97
C GLY A 419 -14.12 24.17 -7.15
N SER A 420 -12.97 23.60 -6.77
CA SER A 420 -11.61 24.06 -7.10
C SER A 420 -10.72 22.85 -7.36
N SER A 421 -9.44 23.05 -7.70
CA SER A 421 -8.43 21.98 -7.68
C SER A 421 -8.39 21.30 -6.31
N SER A 422 -7.98 22.02 -5.26
CA SER A 422 -7.86 21.52 -3.88
C SER A 422 -9.17 21.10 -3.17
N SER A 423 -10.30 21.03 -3.87
CA SER A 423 -11.62 20.64 -3.35
C SER A 423 -12.58 20.41 -4.53
N PRO A 424 -12.40 19.31 -5.29
CA PRO A 424 -13.15 19.08 -6.52
C PRO A 424 -14.62 18.74 -6.24
N ILE A 425 -15.52 19.27 -7.06
CA ILE A 425 -16.96 18.98 -7.00
C ILE A 425 -17.47 18.71 -8.41
N PHE A 426 -17.84 17.46 -8.69
CA PHE A 426 -18.19 17.05 -10.06
C PHE A 426 -19.69 17.15 -10.38
N GLU A 427 -20.07 18.00 -11.33
CA GLU A 427 -21.41 18.05 -11.93
C GLU A 427 -21.43 17.37 -13.32
N LEU A 428 -22.42 16.51 -13.58
CA LEU A 428 -22.55 15.83 -14.89
C LEU A 428 -22.67 16.84 -16.04
N TRP A 429 -21.68 16.84 -16.93
CA TRP A 429 -21.63 17.75 -18.08
C TRP A 429 -22.35 17.15 -19.29
N GLU A 430 -21.86 16.04 -19.82
CA GLU A 430 -22.44 15.36 -20.99
C GLU A 430 -22.38 13.83 -20.88
N THR A 431 -23.33 13.13 -21.52
CA THR A 431 -23.21 11.70 -21.83
C THR A 431 -22.80 11.57 -23.29
N ILE A 432 -21.51 11.32 -23.52
CA ILE A 432 -20.84 11.36 -24.82
C ILE A 432 -21.29 10.16 -25.68
N GLU A 433 -21.24 8.95 -25.12
CA GLU A 433 -21.86 7.76 -25.72
C GLU A 433 -22.77 7.06 -24.70
N SER A 434 -23.85 6.42 -25.18
CA SER A 434 -24.51 5.34 -24.44
C SER A 434 -25.03 4.26 -25.40
N SER A 435 -24.90 3.00 -25.01
CA SER A 435 -25.21 1.84 -25.87
C SER A 435 -25.81 0.65 -25.11
N TRP A 436 -26.54 -0.19 -25.86
CA TRP A 436 -26.94 -1.54 -25.41
C TRP A 436 -25.85 -2.60 -25.60
N ASP A 437 -24.76 -2.22 -26.28
CA ASP A 437 -23.55 -3.02 -26.34
C ASP A 437 -22.75 -2.78 -25.05
N TYR A 438 -21.88 -3.73 -24.70
CA TYR A 438 -20.82 -3.51 -23.73
C TYR A 438 -19.87 -2.45 -24.31
N ILE A 439 -19.71 -1.30 -23.63
CA ILE A 439 -18.49 -0.49 -23.76
C ILE A 439 -17.49 -1.18 -22.83
N VAL A 440 -16.27 -1.37 -23.32
CA VAL A 440 -15.34 -2.35 -22.75
C VAL A 440 -14.04 -1.64 -22.48
N ASP A 441 -14.08 -0.90 -21.38
CA ASP A 441 -12.95 -0.63 -20.52
C ASP A 441 -11.89 0.32 -21.13
N GLY A 442 -11.08 0.92 -20.26
CA GLY A 442 -10.04 1.92 -20.54
C GLY A 442 -10.58 3.19 -21.18
N VAL A 443 -10.79 4.24 -20.37
CA VAL A 443 -11.02 5.60 -20.86
C VAL A 443 -9.74 6.44 -20.69
N GLU A 444 -9.43 7.29 -21.66
CA GLU A 444 -8.19 8.07 -21.72
C GLU A 444 -8.42 9.43 -22.38
N LEU A 445 -7.78 10.47 -21.85
CA LEU A 445 -7.70 11.81 -22.44
C LEU A 445 -6.26 12.10 -22.91
N VAL A 446 -6.10 12.63 -24.12
CA VAL A 446 -4.78 12.99 -24.69
C VAL A 446 -4.94 14.01 -25.82
N ASP A 447 -4.03 14.99 -25.93
CA ASP A 447 -3.89 15.83 -27.14
C ASP A 447 -3.12 15.03 -28.20
N ILE A 448 -3.83 14.27 -29.04
CA ILE A 448 -3.23 13.30 -29.98
C ILE A 448 -2.91 13.90 -31.36
N ASP A 449 -3.43 15.09 -31.67
CA ASP A 449 -3.19 15.78 -32.94
C ASP A 449 -2.49 17.15 -32.80
N GLY A 450 -2.17 17.55 -31.56
CA GLY A 450 -1.29 18.64 -31.18
C GLY A 450 -1.92 20.03 -31.27
N ASP A 451 -3.25 20.11 -31.16
CA ASP A 451 -4.01 21.36 -31.27
C ASP A 451 -4.23 22.08 -29.92
N ASN A 452 -3.84 21.44 -28.82
CA ASN A 452 -3.91 21.89 -27.41
C ASN A 452 -5.31 21.83 -26.79
N ASP A 453 -6.18 20.93 -27.23
CA ASP A 453 -7.27 20.42 -26.40
C ASP A 453 -7.24 18.87 -26.27
N LEU A 454 -7.94 18.33 -25.26
CA LEU A 454 -7.86 16.92 -24.91
C LEU A 454 -8.91 16.09 -25.66
N ASP A 455 -8.44 15.16 -26.47
CA ASP A 455 -9.26 14.19 -27.17
C ASP A 455 -9.59 12.95 -26.33
N LEU A 456 -10.67 12.26 -26.68
CA LEU A 456 -11.17 11.11 -25.95
C LEU A 456 -10.94 9.79 -26.71
N PHE A 457 -10.23 8.88 -26.05
CA PHE A 457 -10.11 7.48 -26.45
C PHE A 457 -10.79 6.55 -25.45
N TYR A 458 -11.36 5.46 -25.94
CA TYR A 458 -11.75 4.35 -25.05
C TYR A 458 -11.87 2.99 -25.76
N GLY A 459 -11.75 1.93 -24.97
CA GLY A 459 -11.98 0.55 -25.38
C GLY A 459 -13.47 0.22 -25.59
N TYR A 460 -13.72 -0.65 -26.58
CA TYR A 460 -15.05 -1.09 -26.94
C TYR A 460 -15.06 -2.58 -27.30
N TYR A 461 -16.23 -3.20 -27.12
CA TYR A 461 -16.43 -4.63 -27.31
C TYR A 461 -15.86 -5.15 -28.63
N GLN A 462 -15.11 -6.24 -28.53
CA GLN A 462 -14.33 -6.92 -29.59
C GLN A 462 -12.91 -6.38 -29.82
N ASN A 463 -12.26 -5.83 -28.78
CA ASN A 463 -10.89 -5.30 -28.79
C ASN A 463 -10.69 -4.17 -29.83
N ILE A 464 -11.61 -3.22 -29.89
CA ILE A 464 -11.48 -2.03 -30.75
C ILE A 464 -11.40 -0.78 -29.89
N ILE A 465 -10.55 0.17 -30.31
CA ILE A 465 -10.43 1.49 -29.70
C ILE A 465 -11.27 2.47 -30.52
N LYS A 466 -12.10 3.27 -29.84
CA LYS A 466 -12.81 4.41 -30.42
C LYS A 466 -12.03 5.70 -30.18
N TYR A 467 -12.14 6.63 -31.13
CA TYR A 467 -11.50 7.95 -31.08
C TYR A 467 -12.54 9.04 -31.34
N TRP A 468 -12.63 10.01 -30.43
CA TRP A 468 -13.48 11.19 -30.51
C TRP A 468 -12.65 12.46 -30.40
N GLU A 469 -12.67 13.24 -31.47
CA GLU A 469 -12.01 14.55 -31.59
C GLU A 469 -12.83 15.62 -30.84
N ASN A 470 -12.20 16.39 -29.97
CA ASN A 470 -12.82 17.47 -29.22
C ASN A 470 -12.91 18.73 -30.09
N ILE A 471 -13.90 18.76 -30.99
CA ILE A 471 -14.18 19.90 -31.87
C ILE A 471 -14.83 21.12 -31.15
N GLY A 472 -14.45 21.35 -29.90
CA GLY A 472 -15.01 22.32 -28.97
C GLY A 472 -14.40 23.71 -29.05
N ASP A 473 -14.40 24.39 -27.92
CA ASP A 473 -13.44 25.45 -27.59
C ASP A 473 -12.99 25.27 -26.13
N SER A 474 -11.91 25.96 -25.75
CA SER A 474 -11.27 25.94 -24.42
C SER A 474 -12.11 26.61 -23.31
N THR A 475 -13.42 26.37 -23.32
CA THR A 475 -14.45 26.67 -22.28
C THR A 475 -15.71 25.79 -22.45
N ASN A 476 -15.80 25.00 -23.51
CA ASN A 476 -16.91 24.11 -23.83
C ASN A 476 -16.41 22.99 -24.77
N PRO A 477 -15.79 21.93 -24.23
CA PRO A 477 -15.41 20.74 -25.01
C PRO A 477 -16.62 20.12 -25.73
N ARG A 478 -16.40 19.55 -26.91
CA ARG A 478 -17.44 18.93 -27.76
C ARG A 478 -16.92 17.78 -28.60
N PHE A 479 -16.87 16.60 -27.99
CA PHE A 479 -16.46 15.35 -28.64
C PHE A 479 -17.28 14.98 -29.89
N TYR A 480 -16.59 14.57 -30.95
CA TYR A 480 -17.15 14.06 -32.20
C TYR A 480 -16.44 12.75 -32.60
N LEU A 481 -17.21 11.67 -32.79
CA LEU A 481 -16.68 10.37 -33.20
C LEU A 481 -16.01 10.43 -34.57
N VAL A 482 -14.68 10.32 -34.60
CA VAL A 482 -13.88 10.26 -35.82
C VAL A 482 -13.67 8.82 -36.29
N SER A 483 -13.40 7.90 -35.37
CA SER A 483 -13.16 6.48 -35.70
C SER A 483 -13.84 5.53 -34.72
N ASP A 484 -14.54 4.53 -35.27
CA ASP A 484 -15.15 3.42 -34.53
C ASP A 484 -14.22 2.20 -34.40
N ASN A 485 -13.04 2.23 -35.02
CA ASN A 485 -11.99 1.21 -34.92
C ASN A 485 -10.64 1.84 -35.31
N TYR A 486 -10.06 2.64 -34.40
CA TYR A 486 -8.87 3.46 -34.64
C TYR A 486 -7.70 2.66 -35.22
N LEU A 487 -7.32 1.55 -34.59
CA LEU A 487 -6.23 0.67 -35.02
C LEU A 487 -6.60 -0.31 -36.16
N ASN A 488 -7.79 -0.20 -36.76
CA ASN A 488 -8.29 -1.07 -37.84
C ASN A 488 -8.17 -2.59 -37.51
N GLN A 489 -8.32 -2.96 -36.24
CA GLN A 489 -8.12 -4.35 -35.79
C GLN A 489 -9.27 -5.28 -36.22
N THR A 490 -8.99 -6.58 -36.27
CA THR A 490 -9.99 -7.60 -36.60
C THR A 490 -10.67 -8.10 -35.33
N TYR A 491 -12.00 -8.06 -35.32
CA TYR A 491 -12.85 -8.44 -34.19
C TYR A 491 -12.45 -9.76 -33.51
N CYS A 492 -12.02 -9.65 -32.25
CA CYS A 492 -11.74 -10.76 -31.34
C CYS A 492 -12.40 -10.47 -29.98
N PRO A 493 -13.01 -11.45 -29.29
CA PRO A 493 -13.61 -11.21 -27.97
C PRO A 493 -12.53 -10.94 -26.90
N GLY A 494 -12.71 -9.89 -26.10
CA GLY A 494 -11.79 -9.44 -25.06
C GLY A 494 -11.89 -7.93 -24.81
N GLU A 495 -11.11 -7.46 -23.85
CA GLU A 495 -11.06 -6.08 -23.32
C GLU A 495 -9.77 -5.38 -23.73
N THR A 496 -9.77 -4.04 -23.79
CA THR A 496 -8.69 -3.26 -24.41
C THR A 496 -8.58 -1.89 -23.72
N ASN A 497 -7.55 -1.72 -22.91
CA ASN A 497 -7.32 -0.52 -22.12
C ASN A 497 -6.17 0.31 -22.73
N PRO A 498 -6.45 1.36 -23.52
CA PRO A 498 -5.42 2.21 -24.12
C PRO A 498 -4.84 3.22 -23.12
N ARG A 499 -3.53 3.42 -23.19
CA ARG A 499 -2.81 4.51 -22.53
C ARG A 499 -1.80 5.14 -23.49
N PHE A 500 -1.69 6.46 -23.48
CA PHE A 500 -0.73 7.20 -24.32
C PHE A 500 0.36 7.83 -23.47
N ALA A 501 1.61 7.69 -23.91
CA ALA A 501 2.80 8.21 -23.25
C ALA A 501 3.96 8.24 -24.25
N ASP A 502 4.90 9.17 -24.09
CA ASP A 502 6.18 9.14 -24.82
C ASP A 502 7.07 8.07 -24.14
N LEU A 503 7.14 6.87 -24.72
CA LEU A 503 7.76 5.69 -24.07
C LEU A 503 9.16 5.37 -24.62
N ASP A 504 9.59 6.03 -25.69
CA ASP A 504 10.96 5.95 -26.20
C ASP A 504 11.76 7.27 -26.10
N HIS A 505 11.09 8.33 -25.61
CA HIS A 505 11.62 9.67 -25.37
C HIS A 505 12.01 10.39 -26.69
N ASP A 506 11.32 10.10 -27.80
CA ASP A 506 11.52 10.78 -29.10
C ASP A 506 10.70 12.07 -29.27
N GLY A 507 9.69 12.29 -28.43
CA GLY A 507 8.86 13.49 -28.39
C GLY A 507 7.52 13.38 -29.11
N ASP A 508 6.99 12.17 -29.31
CA ASP A 508 5.58 11.93 -29.61
C ASP A 508 4.96 10.79 -28.77
N PHE A 509 3.64 10.60 -28.84
CA PHE A 509 2.93 9.66 -27.98
C PHE A 509 2.86 8.26 -28.59
N ASP A 510 3.46 7.29 -27.90
CA ASP A 510 3.23 5.85 -28.10
C ASP A 510 1.92 5.38 -27.48
N LEU A 511 1.55 4.12 -27.76
CA LEU A 511 0.33 3.50 -27.24
C LEU A 511 0.64 2.18 -26.52
N LEU A 512 0.36 2.14 -25.21
CA LEU A 512 0.31 0.92 -24.41
C LEU A 512 -1.12 0.39 -24.35
N ILE A 513 -1.31 -0.92 -24.54
CA ILE A 513 -2.63 -1.55 -24.49
C ILE A 513 -2.65 -2.71 -23.49
N GLY A 514 -3.40 -2.56 -22.40
CA GLY A 514 -3.79 -3.68 -21.54
C GLY A 514 -4.85 -4.56 -22.21
N ARG A 515 -4.60 -5.87 -22.32
CA ARG A 515 -5.53 -6.81 -22.98
C ARG A 515 -5.86 -8.06 -22.19
N TYR A 516 -7.12 -8.48 -22.34
CA TYR A 516 -7.58 -9.83 -21.97
C TYR A 516 -7.90 -10.68 -23.22
N LYS A 517 -7.10 -11.72 -23.50
CA LYS A 517 -7.28 -12.62 -24.66
C LYS A 517 -7.99 -13.92 -24.29
N TRP A 518 -9.31 -13.93 -24.39
CA TRP A 518 -10.11 -15.16 -24.25
C TRP A 518 -9.92 -16.11 -25.44
N ASN A 519 -9.19 -17.22 -25.24
CA ASN A 519 -8.96 -18.23 -26.29
C ASN A 519 -9.34 -19.65 -25.82
N PRO A 520 -10.45 -20.26 -26.35
CA PRO A 520 -10.97 -21.51 -25.82
C PRO A 520 -9.99 -22.69 -25.87
N GLY A 521 -9.44 -23.06 -24.72
CA GLY A 521 -8.60 -24.26 -24.54
C GLY A 521 -7.08 -24.03 -24.57
N VAL A 522 -6.63 -22.78 -24.44
CA VAL A 522 -5.23 -22.41 -24.15
C VAL A 522 -5.23 -21.68 -22.80
N TYR A 523 -4.21 -21.89 -21.96
CA TYR A 523 -4.08 -21.13 -20.71
C TYR A 523 -3.81 -19.65 -21.04
N GLU A 524 -4.33 -18.80 -20.18
CA GLU A 524 -4.53 -17.38 -20.44
C GLU A 524 -3.21 -16.59 -20.32
N HIS A 525 -3.05 -15.58 -21.16
CA HIS A 525 -1.98 -14.60 -21.05
C HIS A 525 -2.63 -13.22 -21.05
N ASN A 526 -2.59 -12.55 -19.89
CA ASN A 526 -2.68 -11.10 -19.81
C ASN A 526 -1.48 -10.52 -20.58
N LEU A 527 -1.69 -9.46 -21.34
CA LEU A 527 -0.64 -8.84 -22.14
C LEU A 527 -0.76 -7.33 -22.07
N LEU A 528 0.36 -6.67 -21.77
CA LEU A 528 0.61 -5.30 -22.18
C LEU A 528 1.20 -5.36 -23.60
N GLU A 529 0.46 -4.85 -24.59
CA GLU A 529 0.96 -4.69 -25.95
C GLU A 529 1.46 -3.26 -26.15
N TYR A 530 2.74 -3.12 -26.50
CA TYR A 530 3.33 -1.85 -26.93
C TYR A 530 3.11 -1.64 -28.43
N TRP A 531 2.74 -0.42 -28.80
CA TRP A 531 2.52 0.03 -30.15
C TRP A 531 3.29 1.33 -30.36
N GLU A 532 4.42 1.22 -31.04
CA GLU A 532 5.28 2.36 -31.34
C GLU A 532 4.59 3.31 -32.32
N ASN A 533 4.65 4.60 -32.05
CA ASN A 533 4.26 5.62 -33.01
C ASN A 533 5.39 5.91 -34.00
N ILE A 534 5.36 5.28 -35.18
CA ILE A 534 6.33 5.57 -36.25
C ILE A 534 5.97 6.80 -37.10
N GLY A 535 5.17 7.72 -36.56
CA GLY A 535 4.50 8.82 -37.23
C GLY A 535 5.21 10.17 -37.04
N ASP A 536 4.42 11.16 -36.64
CA ASP A 536 4.85 12.36 -35.93
C ASP A 536 3.75 12.78 -34.94
N GLN A 537 4.07 13.65 -33.97
CA GLN A 537 3.15 14.16 -32.92
C GLN A 537 1.84 14.81 -33.42
N TYR A 538 1.68 15.03 -34.73
CA TYR A 538 0.45 15.57 -35.32
C TYR A 538 -0.25 14.57 -36.26
N ASN A 539 0.39 13.44 -36.55
CA ASN A 539 -0.05 12.42 -37.52
C ASN A 539 0.41 11.03 -37.05
N PRO A 540 -0.04 10.55 -35.88
CA PRO A 540 0.48 9.31 -35.31
C PRO A 540 0.17 8.08 -36.17
N VAL A 541 1.11 7.13 -36.21
CA VAL A 541 1.05 5.88 -36.98
C VAL A 541 1.53 4.72 -36.12
N PHE A 542 0.62 4.20 -35.30
CA PHE A 542 0.89 3.09 -34.40
C PHE A 542 1.18 1.76 -35.12
N VAL A 543 2.31 1.13 -34.78
CA VAL A 543 2.73 -0.19 -35.27
C VAL A 543 3.01 -1.11 -34.08
N PRO A 544 2.39 -2.32 -34.03
CA PRO A 544 2.62 -3.25 -32.93
C PRO A 544 4.04 -3.79 -32.98
N THR A 545 4.74 -3.76 -31.85
CA THR A 545 6.04 -4.41 -31.68
C THR A 545 5.89 -5.86 -31.24
N ASP A 546 7.00 -6.58 -31.07
CA ASP A 546 6.97 -7.79 -30.23
C ASP A 546 6.68 -7.38 -28.77
N THR A 547 5.93 -8.22 -28.05
CA THR A 547 5.35 -7.92 -26.73
C THR A 547 6.39 -7.50 -25.69
N ILE A 548 6.05 -6.51 -24.84
CA ILE A 548 6.73 -6.35 -23.55
C ILE A 548 6.51 -7.64 -22.75
N ALA A 549 7.59 -8.37 -22.45
CA ALA A 549 7.73 -9.54 -21.56
C ALA A 549 6.57 -10.58 -21.41
N GLU A 550 6.90 -11.86 -21.25
CA GLU A 550 5.99 -12.79 -20.57
C GLU A 550 5.94 -12.42 -19.06
N TYR A 551 5.03 -11.51 -18.70
CA TYR A 551 4.73 -11.10 -17.33
C TYR A 551 4.35 -12.30 -16.43
N PRO A 552 4.55 -12.22 -15.10
CA PRO A 552 4.53 -13.40 -14.24
C PRO A 552 3.21 -14.19 -14.29
N PRO A 553 3.28 -15.54 -14.23
CA PRO A 553 2.16 -16.44 -14.53
C PRO A 553 1.09 -16.54 -13.41
N THR A 554 0.92 -15.50 -12.60
CA THR A 554 0.07 -15.48 -11.39
C THR A 554 -1.03 -14.41 -11.42
N VAL A 555 -1.06 -13.55 -12.44
CA VAL A 555 -2.07 -12.47 -12.60
C VAL A 555 -3.34 -13.04 -13.24
N ASN A 556 -4.52 -12.89 -12.62
CA ASN A 556 -5.80 -13.43 -13.08
C ASN A 556 -6.66 -12.36 -13.76
N GLY A 557 -6.39 -12.09 -15.04
CA GLY A 557 -7.29 -11.31 -15.90
C GLY A 557 -7.03 -9.80 -15.94
N MET A 558 -7.45 -9.20 -17.05
CA MET A 558 -7.74 -7.76 -17.27
C MET A 558 -6.73 -6.77 -16.66
N MET A 559 -5.61 -6.56 -17.35
CA MET A 559 -4.65 -5.51 -16.99
C MET A 559 -5.14 -4.12 -17.42
N ARG A 560 -5.09 -3.17 -16.48
CA ARG A 560 -5.50 -1.78 -16.64
C ARG A 560 -4.37 -0.85 -16.20
N PRO A 561 -3.40 -0.53 -17.08
CA PRO A 561 -2.26 0.31 -16.72
C PRO A 561 -2.66 1.79 -16.60
N CYS A 562 -1.87 2.59 -15.89
CA CYS A 562 -1.73 4.04 -16.07
C CYS A 562 -0.27 4.43 -15.82
N PHE A 563 0.13 5.63 -16.26
CA PHE A 563 1.49 6.14 -16.12
C PHE A 563 1.53 7.35 -15.19
N SER A 564 2.64 7.50 -14.45
CA SER A 564 3.02 8.72 -13.75
C SER A 564 4.52 8.67 -13.48
N ASP A 565 5.20 9.81 -13.50
CA ASP A 565 6.50 9.98 -12.85
C ASP A 565 6.21 10.17 -11.34
N ILE A 566 6.21 9.08 -10.55
CA ILE A 566 5.71 9.15 -9.16
C ILE A 566 6.80 9.56 -8.16
N ASP A 567 8.07 9.49 -8.55
CA ASP A 567 9.22 9.85 -7.72
C ASP A 567 10.03 11.04 -8.27
N ASN A 568 9.49 11.73 -9.28
CA ASN A 568 10.06 12.91 -9.94
C ASN A 568 11.51 12.69 -10.41
N ASP A 569 11.88 11.46 -10.78
CA ASP A 569 13.19 11.16 -11.36
C ASP A 569 13.28 11.51 -12.86
N GLY A 570 12.12 11.72 -13.49
CA GLY A 570 11.96 12.13 -14.89
C GLY A 570 11.43 11.02 -15.80
N ASP A 571 11.25 9.81 -15.28
CA ASP A 571 10.79 8.64 -16.00
C ASP A 571 9.32 8.32 -15.67
N LEU A 572 8.58 7.72 -16.61
CA LEU A 572 7.22 7.25 -16.32
C LEU A 572 7.23 5.85 -15.69
N ASP A 573 6.66 5.73 -14.50
CA ASP A 573 6.30 4.47 -13.83
C ASP A 573 4.96 3.91 -14.32
N ILE A 574 4.64 2.66 -13.97
CA ILE A 574 3.33 2.04 -14.25
C ILE A 574 2.64 1.63 -12.95
N PHE A 575 1.41 2.11 -12.77
CA PHE A 575 0.41 1.44 -11.91
C PHE A 575 -0.48 0.56 -12.79
N CYS A 576 -0.92 -0.61 -12.30
CA CYS A 576 -1.81 -1.48 -13.04
C CYS A 576 -2.87 -2.12 -12.15
N GLY A 577 -4.13 -1.86 -12.49
CA GLY A 577 -5.29 -2.54 -11.90
C GLY A 577 -5.47 -3.97 -12.42
N GLU A 578 -6.09 -4.82 -11.60
CA GLU A 578 -6.27 -6.25 -11.86
C GLU A 578 -7.69 -6.75 -11.47
N GLN A 579 -8.21 -7.75 -12.19
CA GLN A 579 -9.61 -8.20 -12.06
C GLN A 579 -9.98 -8.74 -10.67
N GLY A 580 -9.02 -9.33 -9.95
CA GLY A 580 -9.17 -9.87 -8.60
C GLY A 580 -9.01 -8.85 -7.48
N GLY A 581 -8.84 -7.56 -7.80
CA GLY A 581 -8.83 -6.47 -6.82
C GLY A 581 -7.43 -5.95 -6.45
N ALA A 582 -6.36 -6.41 -7.09
CA ALA A 582 -5.01 -5.91 -6.83
C ALA A 582 -4.73 -4.60 -7.60
N LEU A 583 -3.97 -3.70 -6.96
CA LEU A 583 -3.23 -2.62 -7.60
C LEU A 583 -1.74 -2.98 -7.57
N LEU A 584 -1.14 -3.07 -8.75
CA LEU A 584 0.28 -3.40 -8.92
C LEU A 584 1.06 -2.12 -9.23
N PHE A 585 2.23 -1.94 -8.64
CA PHE A 585 3.15 -0.85 -8.97
C PHE A 585 4.42 -1.40 -9.60
N TYR A 586 4.92 -0.70 -10.62
CA TYR A 586 6.10 -1.04 -11.40
C TYR A 586 6.95 0.21 -11.56
N ARG A 587 8.03 0.29 -10.78
CA ARG A 587 8.96 1.41 -10.85
C ARG A 587 9.83 1.32 -12.10
N ASN A 588 9.89 2.41 -12.85
CA ASN A 588 10.92 2.65 -13.86
C ASN A 588 12.19 3.12 -13.13
N LEU A 589 13.36 2.80 -13.67
CA LEU A 589 14.62 2.98 -12.96
C LEU A 589 15.72 3.31 -13.98
N GLU A 590 15.55 4.35 -14.82
CA GLU A 590 16.19 4.42 -16.15
C GLU A 590 17.60 3.83 -16.17
N ASN A 591 17.79 2.90 -17.10
CA ASN A 591 19.12 2.52 -17.56
C ASN A 591 19.99 1.77 -16.51
N PRO A 592 19.95 0.42 -16.44
CA PRO A 592 20.78 -0.41 -15.54
C PRO A 592 22.29 -0.43 -15.89
N TYR A 593 22.81 0.64 -16.51
CA TYR A 593 24.17 0.80 -17.00
C TYR A 593 24.90 2.06 -16.49
N GLN A 594 24.32 2.86 -15.58
CA GLN A 594 25.07 3.92 -14.86
C GLN A 594 26.05 3.40 -13.79
N ALA A 595 26.24 2.07 -13.69
CA ALA A 595 27.25 1.45 -12.85
C ALA A 595 28.69 1.87 -13.22
N GLN A 596 29.24 2.85 -12.51
CA GLN A 596 30.66 3.22 -12.66
C GLN A 596 31.57 2.20 -11.98
N LEU A 597 32.19 1.33 -12.80
CA LEU A 597 33.37 0.57 -12.38
C LEU A 597 34.61 1.49 -12.36
N THR A 598 34.93 2.02 -11.19
CA THR A 598 36.19 2.73 -10.96
C THR A 598 37.31 1.74 -10.62
N ILE A 599 38.40 1.79 -11.40
CA ILE A 599 39.60 0.98 -11.15
C ILE A 599 40.72 1.88 -10.65
N SER A 600 41.20 1.65 -9.42
CA SER A 600 42.35 2.37 -8.86
C SER A 600 43.46 1.40 -8.41
N ILE A 601 44.71 1.87 -8.42
CA ILE A 601 45.88 1.06 -8.05
C ILE A 601 46.61 1.74 -6.90
N GLN A 602 46.73 1.06 -5.77
CA GLN A 602 47.43 1.55 -4.58
C GLN A 602 48.57 0.59 -4.24
N GLY A 603 49.80 0.98 -4.59
CA GLY A 603 50.99 0.14 -4.36
C GLY A 603 51.00 -1.11 -5.23
N SER A 604 50.88 -2.29 -4.61
CA SER A 604 50.78 -3.59 -5.27
C SER A 604 49.34 -4.04 -5.57
N ASP A 605 48.35 -3.30 -5.05
CA ASP A 605 46.98 -3.77 -4.95
C ASP A 605 46.10 -3.05 -5.99
N VAL A 606 45.27 -3.83 -6.68
CA VAL A 606 44.25 -3.32 -7.61
C VAL A 606 42.93 -3.29 -6.86
N ILE A 607 42.30 -2.12 -6.82
CA ILE A 607 41.01 -1.86 -6.19
C ILE A 607 40.00 -1.66 -7.31
N LEU A 608 38.97 -2.50 -7.31
CA LEU A 608 37.76 -2.32 -8.09
C LEU A 608 36.70 -1.75 -7.15
N THR A 609 36.14 -0.61 -7.51
CA THR A 609 34.99 0.00 -6.84
C THR A 609 33.84 0.04 -7.83
N TRP A 610 32.71 -0.55 -7.45
CA TRP A 610 31.42 -0.30 -8.09
C TRP A 610 30.69 0.75 -7.27
N SER A 611 30.12 1.75 -7.95
CA SER A 611 29.05 2.58 -7.41
C SER A 611 27.78 2.27 -8.20
N ASP A 612 26.81 1.71 -7.50
CA ASP A 612 25.41 1.70 -7.94
C ASP A 612 24.73 2.94 -7.35
N VAL A 613 23.79 3.56 -8.06
CA VAL A 613 23.22 4.86 -7.66
C VAL A 613 21.95 4.65 -6.83
N ALA A 614 21.14 3.65 -7.16
CA ALA A 614 19.91 3.32 -6.45
C ALA A 614 20.14 2.69 -5.05
N ASN A 615 21.34 2.20 -4.77
CA ASN A 615 21.71 1.64 -3.47
C ASN A 615 23.20 1.88 -3.21
N ALA A 616 23.53 2.68 -2.19
CA ALA A 616 24.90 3.16 -1.90
C ALA A 616 25.85 2.09 -1.30
N VAL A 617 25.91 0.90 -1.90
CA VAL A 617 26.68 -0.26 -1.43
C VAL A 617 28.03 -0.32 -2.15
N GLU A 618 29.08 0.17 -1.49
CA GLU A 618 30.44 0.21 -2.06
C GLU A 618 31.13 -1.17 -2.01
N TYR A 619 30.98 -1.98 -3.06
CA TYR A 619 31.67 -3.26 -3.19
C TYR A 619 33.17 -3.08 -3.47
N ARG A 620 34.02 -3.27 -2.44
CA ARG A 620 35.49 -3.26 -2.56
C ARG A 620 36.08 -4.67 -2.59
N ILE A 621 36.61 -5.08 -3.74
CA ILE A 621 37.35 -6.35 -3.89
C ILE A 621 38.86 -6.09 -3.81
N PHE A 622 39.52 -6.66 -2.78
CA PHE A 622 40.96 -6.51 -2.56
C PHE A 622 41.76 -7.71 -3.09
N TYR A 623 42.60 -7.49 -4.10
CA TYR A 623 43.64 -8.46 -4.50
C TYR A 623 44.98 -8.10 -3.85
N GLN A 624 45.23 -8.60 -2.63
CA GLN A 624 46.48 -8.38 -1.92
C GLN A 624 47.66 -9.19 -2.48
N ASN A 625 48.84 -8.56 -2.56
CA ASN A 625 50.13 -9.21 -2.81
C ASN A 625 50.22 -10.03 -4.13
N ILE A 626 49.91 -9.42 -5.29
CA ILE A 626 50.26 -10.00 -6.59
C ILE A 626 51.81 -9.99 -6.74
N PRO A 627 52.54 -11.13 -6.65
CA PRO A 627 53.97 -11.12 -6.33
C PRO A 627 54.93 -10.61 -7.42
N TYR A 628 54.37 -10.22 -8.58
CA TYR A 628 55.11 -9.83 -9.78
C TYR A 628 54.72 -8.44 -10.31
N PHE A 629 53.83 -7.73 -9.61
CA PHE A 629 53.36 -6.42 -10.07
C PHE A 629 54.23 -5.28 -9.51
N THR A 630 55.26 -4.88 -10.27
CA THR A 630 56.02 -3.65 -10.03
C THR A 630 55.85 -2.71 -11.23
N PRO A 631 54.87 -1.80 -11.22
CA PRO A 631 54.53 -1.01 -12.40
C PRO A 631 55.64 -0.02 -12.78
N SER A 632 56.29 -0.27 -13.93
CA SER A 632 57.22 0.65 -14.59
C SER A 632 56.52 1.49 -15.68
N GLY A 633 55.37 2.06 -15.34
CA GLY A 633 54.53 2.84 -16.24
C GLY A 633 53.06 2.82 -15.79
N THR A 634 52.19 3.49 -16.53
CA THR A 634 50.74 3.39 -16.33
C THR A 634 50.26 2.09 -16.97
N PRO A 635 49.80 1.08 -16.21
CA PRO A 635 49.28 -0.15 -16.80
C PRO A 635 48.02 0.13 -17.63
N GLN A 636 47.74 -0.72 -18.62
CA GLN A 636 46.49 -0.68 -19.36
C GLN A 636 45.61 -1.85 -18.91
N VAL A 637 44.34 -1.58 -18.64
CA VAL A 637 43.36 -2.61 -18.22
C VAL A 637 42.32 -2.74 -19.31
N THR A 638 42.13 -3.96 -19.80
CA THR A 638 41.10 -4.29 -20.78
C THR A 638 40.14 -5.29 -20.15
N VAL A 639 38.85 -4.93 -20.11
CA VAL A 639 37.76 -5.80 -19.65
C VAL A 639 37.14 -6.47 -20.86
N PHE A 640 36.95 -7.79 -20.81
CA PHE A 640 36.24 -8.54 -21.84
C PHE A 640 34.94 -9.12 -21.27
N PRO A 641 33.78 -8.89 -21.91
CA PRO A 641 32.55 -9.60 -21.59
C PRO A 641 32.65 -11.09 -21.98
N PRO A 642 31.78 -11.95 -21.42
CA PRO A 642 31.68 -13.34 -21.85
C PRO A 642 31.07 -13.40 -23.26
N ASP A 643 31.70 -14.15 -24.16
CA ASP A 643 31.25 -14.36 -25.54
C ASP A 643 31.30 -15.86 -25.88
N THR A 644 30.50 -16.31 -26.84
CA THR A 644 30.18 -17.73 -27.11
C THR A 644 31.36 -18.62 -27.57
N SER A 645 32.59 -18.10 -27.58
CA SER A 645 33.80 -18.78 -28.03
C SER A 645 34.79 -19.17 -26.91
N TRP A 646 34.49 -18.88 -25.63
CA TRP A 646 35.35 -19.29 -24.50
C TRP A 646 35.41 -20.82 -24.34
N THR A 647 36.62 -21.34 -24.15
CA THR A 647 36.81 -22.76 -23.78
C THR A 647 36.36 -22.97 -22.34
N ASP A 648 35.28 -23.73 -22.17
CA ASP A 648 34.65 -24.07 -20.88
C ASP A 648 35.67 -24.50 -19.81
N TYR A 649 35.73 -23.73 -18.71
CA TYR A 649 36.54 -23.99 -17.53
C TYR A 649 35.70 -24.40 -16.31
N GLY A 650 34.59 -25.10 -16.55
CA GLY A 650 33.73 -25.70 -15.53
C GLY A 650 32.42 -24.93 -15.39
N ALA A 651 31.36 -25.69 -15.07
CA ALA A 651 29.99 -25.20 -14.99
C ALA A 651 29.87 -23.93 -14.12
N LEU A 652 29.43 -22.85 -14.76
CA LEU A 652 29.04 -21.60 -14.12
C LEU A 652 27.61 -21.74 -13.58
N GLU A 653 27.32 -21.10 -12.45
CA GLU A 653 25.96 -21.06 -11.90
C GLU A 653 25.07 -20.12 -12.71
N GLU A 654 23.81 -20.50 -12.89
CA GLU A 654 22.81 -19.72 -13.62
C GLU A 654 22.50 -18.41 -12.86
N GLY A 655 22.35 -17.29 -13.58
CA GLY A 655 22.06 -15.98 -13.00
C GLY A 655 23.26 -15.08 -12.64
N LYS A 656 24.52 -15.54 -12.76
CA LYS A 656 25.71 -14.71 -12.46
C LYS A 656 26.45 -14.24 -13.72
N ARG A 657 26.81 -12.96 -13.79
CA ARG A 657 27.65 -12.38 -14.86
C ARG A 657 29.14 -12.49 -14.49
N TYR A 658 29.97 -12.92 -15.45
CA TYR A 658 31.42 -13.12 -15.24
C TYR A 658 32.24 -12.31 -16.26
N TYR A 659 33.24 -11.58 -15.79
CA TYR A 659 34.12 -10.75 -16.63
C TYR A 659 35.57 -11.20 -16.53
N ARG A 660 36.33 -11.07 -17.63
CA ARG A 660 37.78 -11.27 -17.62
C ARG A 660 38.50 -9.92 -17.69
N LEU A 661 39.20 -9.56 -16.62
CA LEU A 661 40.21 -8.50 -16.68
C LEU A 661 41.52 -9.05 -17.25
N VAL A 662 42.11 -8.29 -18.18
CA VAL A 662 43.50 -8.45 -18.61
C VAL A 662 44.21 -7.13 -18.32
N VAL A 663 45.30 -7.20 -17.55
CA VAL A 663 46.14 -6.04 -17.24
C VAL A 663 47.46 -6.21 -17.99
N GLU A 664 47.76 -5.29 -18.91
CA GLU A 664 48.97 -5.33 -19.71
C GLU A 664 50.05 -4.36 -19.20
N GLY A 665 51.25 -4.92 -19.04
CA GLY A 665 52.53 -4.31 -18.66
C GLY A 665 53.63 -5.38 -18.81
N GLU A 666 54.89 -5.00 -19.06
CA GLU A 666 56.01 -5.94 -19.32
C GLU A 666 56.29 -6.94 -18.18
#